data_AF-A0AAV7F870-F1
#
_entry.id   AF-A0AAV7F870-F1
#
_cell.length_a   1.000
_cell.length_b   1.000
_cell.length_c   1.000
_cell.angle_alpha   90.00
_cell.angle_beta   90.00
_cell.angle_gamma   90.00
#
_symmetry.space_group_name_H-M   'P 1'
#
loop_
_entity.id
_entity.type
_entity.pdbx_description
1 polymer ?
#
loop_
_entity_poly.entity_id
_entity_poly.type
_entity_poly.pdbx_seq_one_letter_code
_entity_poly.pdbx_strand_id
1 'polypeptide(L)'
;MKWNDSVFYIYEEVSSFEEFIVQSTQDTKMHGQPRKPLKPETAESIAKATELANIQSQLLFNHQNKIYDKQALNISSRLLEINPEIYTAWNYRKLAVQSLLQSLTDSDSIKPILDEELKVVESALRRNPKCYGAWHHRRWVLSKGFSSINNEFLLLDKLLKLDSRNFHGWNYRRFVAALKNVPAEEELRFTTEKINANFSNYSAWHNRCTLLSNLLQAKAQRFFPREKVLMEEYDLIHQAIFTDPDDQSGWFYYLWLLDETVIPEAPFLISSFPAPGSTLHLFTNSIMEGDLPLILYFNQPVGGVNSSTITVNSELSICDPIWKPISANKSGRAQAWVTYLKIPNMNSYVSKLYLVEVVIGHVAGIVSSNSFHYRYPSQFKFSLHSQDLSVDSDEKCDGAVVVWKDENFVIEGDVIKNINSSGVSFEAVEINKEHQTMVSNWSIGAIENEINLFRELVAEIDCKIGKLTLARLLMALDELMVLFNDRRRHSNEIMELYNELIKLDPVHSRYYMDERSLLIIDQVTSSRESMVQHCSFYKGSKPMSFSSSICLRLSKLSLTRIGFVERLLWIQMLDLSHNELRSIEGLEAMQLLARLNLSNNKIRSFTALEPLRLIKSLRVLDISYNEIGLHSIDTTRYLCSTPLSQSTEADRKLEEYVNDDIKASDSWEAIWIFGDLCLTQLDVEGNAIDGERFGKLVVKAIPTLKWLDGMCVR
;
A
#
# COMPACT_ATOMS: atom_id res chain seq x y z
N MET A 1 32.96 -5.73 -60.96
CA MET A 1 32.13 -6.32 -59.89
C MET A 1 32.82 -6.07 -58.56
N LYS A 2 32.50 -4.95 -57.91
CA LYS A 2 32.83 -4.65 -56.52
C LYS A 2 31.50 -4.33 -55.86
N TRP A 3 31.10 -5.13 -54.88
CA TRP A 3 29.90 -4.88 -54.07
C TRP A 3 30.30 -4.06 -52.85
N ASN A 4 29.49 -3.07 -52.55
CA ASN A 4 29.67 -2.05 -51.52
C ASN A 4 29.60 -2.63 -50.09
N ASP A 5 30.66 -2.38 -49.31
CA ASP A 5 30.64 -2.40 -47.86
C ASP A 5 30.09 -1.07 -47.35
N SER A 6 28.86 -1.06 -46.84
CA SER A 6 28.31 0.10 -46.13
C SER A 6 27.25 -0.32 -45.11
N VAL A 7 27.68 -1.01 -44.04
CA VAL A 7 26.96 -1.11 -42.76
C VAL A 7 27.99 -1.22 -41.61
N PHE A 8 28.58 -0.09 -41.24
CA PHE A 8 29.29 0.11 -39.98
C PHE A 8 28.84 1.47 -39.41
N TYR A 9 29.13 1.76 -38.14
CA TYR A 9 29.14 3.09 -37.47
C TYR A 9 28.49 3.16 -36.07
N ILE A 10 28.76 2.17 -35.20
CA ILE A 10 29.02 2.39 -33.74
C ILE A 10 30.25 1.59 -33.26
N TYR A 11 31.12 1.15 -34.18
CA TYR A 11 32.17 0.19 -33.84
C TYR A 11 33.60 0.66 -34.06
N GLU A 12 33.85 1.85 -34.62
CA GLU A 12 35.23 2.28 -34.95
C GLU A 12 35.75 3.56 -34.28
N GLU A 13 34.96 4.34 -33.53
CA GLU A 13 35.54 5.49 -32.81
C GLU A 13 35.40 5.35 -31.29
N VAL A 14 36.43 4.72 -30.73
CA VAL A 14 36.61 4.43 -29.30
C VAL A 14 36.90 5.70 -28.48
N SER A 15 37.32 6.81 -29.10
CA SER A 15 37.64 8.06 -28.39
C SER A 15 36.50 9.09 -28.38
N SER A 16 35.69 9.18 -29.45
CA SER A 16 34.71 10.26 -29.60
C SER A 16 33.42 10.08 -28.79
N PHE A 17 33.04 8.85 -28.45
CA PHE A 17 31.83 8.58 -27.66
C PHE A 17 32.03 8.75 -26.14
N GLU A 18 33.23 8.43 -25.63
CA GLU A 18 33.59 8.62 -24.21
C GLU A 18 33.82 10.11 -23.88
N GLU A 19 34.49 10.87 -24.76
CA GLU A 19 34.67 12.32 -24.59
C GLU A 19 33.35 13.11 -24.69
N PHE A 20 32.38 12.61 -25.45
CA PHE A 20 31.14 13.34 -25.74
C PHE A 20 30.06 13.19 -24.65
N ILE A 21 29.94 12.07 -23.95
CA ILE A 21 28.95 11.95 -22.85
C ILE A 21 29.37 12.80 -21.64
N VAL A 22 30.67 12.95 -21.41
CA VAL A 22 31.22 13.92 -20.43
C VAL A 22 30.80 15.35 -20.80
N GLN A 23 30.64 15.66 -22.09
CA GLN A 23 30.08 16.93 -22.58
C GLN A 23 28.54 16.98 -22.60
N SER A 24 27.82 15.90 -22.95
CA SER A 24 26.35 15.91 -23.05
C SER A 24 25.65 15.98 -21.68
N THR A 25 26.30 15.46 -20.64
CA THR A 25 25.91 15.69 -19.24
C THR A 25 26.08 17.15 -18.80
N GLN A 26 26.93 17.94 -19.47
CA GLN A 26 27.03 19.38 -19.26
C GLN A 26 26.01 20.20 -20.08
N ASP A 27 25.41 19.60 -21.12
CA ASP A 27 24.72 20.33 -22.20
C ASP A 27 23.18 20.18 -22.22
N THR A 28 22.61 19.37 -21.33
CA THR A 28 21.16 19.28 -21.08
C THR A 28 20.74 20.34 -20.06
N LYS A 29 20.36 21.53 -20.55
CA LYS A 29 20.24 22.79 -19.80
C LYS A 29 19.20 22.90 -18.65
N MET A 30 18.54 21.82 -18.20
CA MET A 30 17.59 21.91 -17.07
C MET A 30 18.16 21.44 -15.72
N HIS A 31 19.09 20.49 -15.71
CA HIS A 31 19.61 19.90 -14.47
C HIS A 31 21.12 20.11 -14.38
N GLY A 32 21.63 20.30 -13.15
CA GLY A 32 23.07 20.49 -12.92
C GLY A 32 23.66 21.80 -13.44
N GLN A 33 22.83 22.77 -13.88
CA GLN A 33 23.32 24.08 -14.28
C GLN A 33 23.78 24.89 -13.07
N PRO A 34 25.09 25.19 -12.94
CA PRO A 34 25.53 26.10 -11.90
C PRO A 34 24.91 27.47 -12.16
N ARG A 35 24.30 28.07 -11.12
CA ARG A 35 23.71 29.40 -11.23
C ARG A 35 24.79 30.39 -11.65
N LYS A 36 24.66 30.93 -12.87
CA LYS A 36 25.50 32.01 -13.40
C LYS A 36 24.67 33.30 -13.44
N PRO A 37 25.28 34.49 -13.25
CA PRO A 37 24.58 35.76 -13.40
C PRO A 37 23.97 35.87 -14.80
N LEU A 38 22.76 36.46 -14.86
CA LEU A 38 22.03 36.70 -16.10
C LEU A 38 22.90 37.56 -17.03
N LYS A 39 23.40 36.94 -18.10
CA LYS A 39 24.06 37.66 -19.19
C LYS A 39 22.99 38.09 -20.20
N PRO A 40 23.15 39.24 -20.87
CA PRO A 40 22.28 39.60 -21.99
C PRO A 40 22.30 38.49 -23.04
N GLU A 41 21.14 38.22 -23.66
CA GLU A 41 21.03 37.23 -24.73
C GLU A 41 21.99 37.60 -25.87
N THR A 42 22.79 36.63 -26.31
CA THR A 42 23.73 36.85 -27.41
C THR A 42 22.99 36.75 -28.74
N ALA A 43 23.49 37.43 -29.76
CA ALA A 43 22.94 37.30 -31.13
C ALA A 43 22.88 35.83 -31.59
N GLU A 44 23.84 35.02 -31.16
CA GLU A 44 23.87 33.57 -31.41
C GLU A 44 22.73 32.80 -30.72
N SER A 45 22.36 33.14 -29.48
CA SER A 45 21.24 32.45 -28.80
C SER A 45 19.91 32.81 -29.44
N ILE A 46 19.73 34.05 -29.85
CA ILE A 46 18.53 34.52 -30.56
C ILE A 46 18.42 33.82 -31.91
N ALA A 47 19.50 33.76 -32.70
CA ALA A 47 19.52 33.07 -33.99
C ALA A 47 19.15 31.59 -33.86
N LYS A 48 19.71 30.88 -32.85
CA LYS A 48 19.35 29.47 -32.57
C LYS A 48 17.89 29.30 -32.17
N ALA A 49 17.34 30.22 -31.37
CA ALA A 49 15.93 30.18 -30.99
C ALA A 49 15.00 30.42 -32.19
N THR A 50 15.34 31.38 -33.07
CA THR A 50 14.60 31.64 -34.31
C THR A 50 14.64 30.44 -35.26
N GLU A 51 15.82 29.81 -35.42
CA GLU A 51 15.96 28.59 -36.21
C GLU A 51 15.08 27.46 -35.68
N LEU A 52 15.10 27.22 -34.37
CA LEU A 52 14.27 26.19 -33.73
C LEU A 52 12.77 26.46 -33.93
N ALA A 53 12.33 27.72 -33.76
CA ALA A 53 10.93 28.11 -33.96
C ALA A 53 10.47 27.91 -35.41
N ASN A 54 11.35 28.20 -36.39
CA ASN A 54 11.07 27.97 -37.80
C ASN A 54 10.91 26.47 -38.11
N ILE A 55 11.83 25.63 -37.61
CA ILE A 55 11.77 24.18 -37.82
C ILE A 55 10.51 23.59 -37.15
N GLN A 56 10.15 24.05 -35.95
CA GLN A 56 8.92 23.63 -35.27
C GLN A 56 7.66 24.01 -36.06
N SER A 57 7.61 25.23 -36.59
CA SER A 57 6.48 25.71 -37.39
C SER A 57 6.31 24.88 -38.67
N GLN A 58 7.42 24.55 -39.35
CA GLN A 58 7.42 23.68 -40.52
C GLN A 58 6.95 22.26 -40.19
N LEU A 59 7.41 21.68 -39.06
CA LEU A 59 6.93 20.38 -38.60
C LEU A 59 5.42 20.38 -38.39
N LEU A 60 4.88 21.39 -37.69
CA LEU A 60 3.45 21.49 -37.42
C LEU A 60 2.63 21.63 -38.70
N PHE A 61 3.11 22.43 -39.66
CA PHE A 61 2.51 22.53 -40.98
C PHE A 61 2.48 21.17 -41.69
N ASN A 62 3.60 20.44 -41.73
CA ASN A 62 3.68 19.12 -42.36
C ASN A 62 2.77 18.11 -41.66
N HIS A 63 2.70 18.15 -40.32
CA HIS A 63 1.84 17.29 -39.52
C HIS A 63 0.35 17.53 -39.81
N GLN A 64 -0.09 18.80 -39.84
CA GLN A 64 -1.48 19.15 -40.14
C GLN A 64 -1.90 18.71 -41.55
N ASN A 65 -1.00 18.82 -42.52
CA ASN A 65 -1.26 18.49 -43.92
C ASN A 65 -0.91 17.03 -44.29
N LYS A 66 -0.48 16.20 -43.33
CA LYS A 66 -0.06 14.79 -43.53
C LYS A 66 1.00 14.63 -44.64
N ILE A 67 1.93 15.57 -44.72
CA ILE A 67 3.04 15.54 -45.70
C ILE A 67 4.14 14.65 -45.12
N TYR A 68 4.52 13.54 -45.79
CA TYR A 68 5.50 12.57 -45.28
C TYR A 68 6.69 12.32 -46.22
N ASP A 69 7.00 13.28 -47.08
CA ASP A 69 8.13 13.15 -47.98
C ASP A 69 9.50 13.22 -47.25
N LYS A 70 10.57 12.95 -48.00
CA LYS A 70 11.94 12.93 -47.47
C LYS A 70 12.37 14.28 -46.87
N GLN A 71 11.90 15.41 -47.42
CA GLN A 71 12.24 16.73 -46.88
C GLN A 71 11.55 16.95 -45.53
N ALA A 72 10.27 16.59 -45.43
CA ALA A 72 9.48 16.70 -44.22
C ALA A 72 10.03 15.81 -43.09
N LEU A 73 10.48 14.59 -43.42
CA LEU A 73 11.17 13.71 -42.47
C LEU A 73 12.53 14.26 -42.02
N ASN A 74 13.29 14.89 -42.92
CA ASN A 74 14.59 15.50 -42.57
C ASN A 74 14.41 16.70 -41.63
N ILE A 75 13.37 17.52 -41.83
CA ILE A 75 12.99 18.61 -40.90
C ILE A 75 12.73 18.04 -39.50
N SER A 76 11.96 16.95 -39.41
CA SER A 76 11.72 16.27 -38.13
C SER A 76 12.99 15.70 -37.51
N SER A 77 13.90 15.10 -38.29
CA SER A 77 15.17 14.58 -37.80
C SER A 77 16.04 15.69 -37.20
N ARG A 78 16.20 16.81 -37.92
CA ARG A 78 16.95 17.98 -37.45
C ARG A 78 16.35 18.56 -36.17
N LEU A 79 15.02 18.60 -36.07
CA LEU A 79 14.36 19.07 -34.85
C LEU A 79 14.70 18.20 -33.64
N LEU A 80 14.67 16.88 -33.81
CA LEU A 80 14.95 15.91 -32.75
C LEU A 80 16.44 15.85 -32.38
N GLU A 81 17.33 16.14 -33.34
CA GLU A 81 18.76 16.32 -33.08
C GLU A 81 19.03 17.54 -32.19
N ILE A 82 18.30 18.66 -32.41
CA ILE A 82 18.41 19.86 -31.58
C ILE A 82 17.74 19.67 -30.23
N ASN A 83 16.50 19.15 -30.22
CA ASN A 83 15.70 18.92 -29.02
C ASN A 83 14.90 17.61 -29.11
N PRO A 84 15.42 16.51 -28.53
CA PRO A 84 14.76 15.21 -28.60
C PRO A 84 13.52 15.10 -27.69
N GLU A 85 13.25 16.07 -26.81
CA GLU A 85 12.08 16.04 -25.90
C GLU A 85 10.76 16.40 -26.59
N ILE A 86 10.78 16.78 -27.87
CA ILE A 86 9.58 17.18 -28.61
C ILE A 86 8.79 15.92 -29.00
N TYR A 87 7.89 15.49 -28.11
CA TYR A 87 7.04 14.30 -28.28
C TYR A 87 6.20 14.33 -29.57
N THR A 88 5.73 15.50 -29.99
CA THR A 88 4.97 15.67 -31.25
C THR A 88 5.78 15.27 -32.47
N ALA A 89 7.10 15.53 -32.48
CA ALA A 89 7.97 15.14 -33.57
C ALA A 89 8.11 13.62 -33.66
N TRP A 90 8.32 12.92 -32.53
CA TRP A 90 8.32 11.45 -32.50
C TRP A 90 7.00 10.84 -32.98
N ASN A 91 5.86 11.40 -32.56
CA ASN A 91 4.54 10.94 -32.99
C ASN A 91 4.33 11.15 -34.49
N TYR A 92 4.73 12.31 -35.02
CA TYR A 92 4.70 12.58 -36.44
C TYR A 92 5.53 11.57 -37.24
N ARG A 93 6.74 11.22 -36.78
CA ARG A 93 7.55 10.18 -37.42
C ARG A 93 6.88 8.82 -37.43
N LYS A 94 6.25 8.40 -36.32
CA LYS A 94 5.51 7.13 -36.27
C LYS A 94 4.39 7.09 -37.32
N LEU A 95 3.63 8.18 -37.45
CA LEU A 95 2.57 8.29 -38.46
C LEU A 95 3.15 8.22 -39.89
N ALA A 96 4.25 8.93 -40.14
CA ALA A 96 4.92 8.90 -41.43
C ALA A 96 5.42 7.50 -41.79
N VAL A 97 6.11 6.82 -40.87
CA VAL A 97 6.58 5.44 -41.06
C VAL A 97 5.40 4.49 -41.26
N GLN A 98 4.33 4.60 -40.46
CA GLN A 98 3.12 3.78 -40.66
C GLN A 98 2.51 3.98 -42.05
N SER A 99 2.44 5.22 -42.53
CA SER A 99 1.96 5.53 -43.87
C SER A 99 2.84 4.92 -44.97
N LEU A 100 4.16 4.94 -44.80
CA LEU A 100 5.11 4.35 -45.75
C LEU A 100 5.03 2.81 -45.77
N LEU A 101 4.81 2.20 -44.60
CA LEU A 101 4.69 0.75 -44.48
C LEU A 101 3.37 0.20 -45.03
N GLN A 102 2.28 0.99 -45.06
CA GLN A 102 1.00 0.55 -45.62
C GLN A 102 1.10 0.16 -47.11
N SER A 103 2.02 0.78 -47.85
CA SER A 103 2.25 0.51 -49.27
C SER A 103 3.26 -0.61 -49.55
N LEU A 104 3.87 -1.20 -48.52
CA LEU A 104 4.97 -2.17 -48.64
C LEU A 104 4.59 -3.50 -47.99
N THR A 105 4.94 -4.60 -48.64
CA THR A 105 4.67 -5.96 -48.14
C THR A 105 5.94 -6.80 -48.00
N ASP A 106 7.03 -6.41 -48.65
CA ASP A 106 8.30 -7.13 -48.64
C ASP A 106 9.25 -6.63 -47.55
N SER A 107 9.90 -7.59 -46.87
CA SER A 107 10.84 -7.31 -45.78
C SER A 107 12.04 -6.47 -46.21
N ASP A 108 12.50 -6.62 -47.46
CA ASP A 108 13.69 -5.95 -47.99
C ASP A 108 13.48 -4.45 -48.19
N SER A 109 12.25 -4.02 -48.49
CA SER A 109 11.89 -2.59 -48.57
C SER A 109 11.56 -1.98 -47.21
N ILE A 110 11.06 -2.77 -46.25
CA ILE A 110 10.68 -2.30 -44.91
C ILE A 110 11.91 -2.01 -44.04
N LYS A 111 12.90 -2.91 -44.09
CA LYS A 111 14.09 -2.86 -43.21
C LYS A 111 14.86 -1.53 -43.32
N PRO A 112 15.18 -0.97 -44.50
CA PRO A 112 15.91 0.29 -44.61
C PRO A 112 15.19 1.48 -43.96
N ILE A 113 13.86 1.51 -44.03
CA ILE A 113 13.05 2.60 -43.44
C ILE A 113 13.19 2.56 -41.91
N LEU A 114 13.06 1.37 -41.32
CA LEU A 114 13.17 1.19 -39.88
C LEU A 114 14.61 1.39 -39.37
N ASP A 115 15.61 0.94 -40.12
CA ASP A 115 17.02 1.16 -39.77
C ASP A 115 17.39 2.66 -39.82
N GLU A 116 16.78 3.45 -40.71
CA GLU A 116 16.95 4.89 -40.73
C GLU A 116 16.34 5.55 -39.48
N GLU A 117 15.18 5.09 -39.00
CA GLU A 117 14.61 5.55 -37.73
C GLU A 117 15.52 5.24 -36.54
N LEU A 118 16.22 4.09 -36.54
CA LEU A 118 17.19 3.77 -35.49
C LEU A 118 18.36 4.74 -35.47
N LYS A 119 18.78 5.31 -36.61
CA LYS A 119 19.81 6.36 -36.66
C LYS A 119 19.32 7.68 -36.10
N VAL A 120 18.07 8.05 -36.36
CA VAL A 120 17.46 9.27 -35.79
C VAL A 120 17.38 9.15 -34.27
N VAL A 121 16.94 7.99 -33.77
CA VAL A 121 16.96 7.68 -32.34
C VAL A 121 18.37 7.75 -31.78
N GLU A 122 19.35 7.20 -32.48
CA GLU A 122 20.73 7.22 -32.01
C GLU A 122 21.28 8.65 -31.89
N SER A 123 21.04 9.51 -32.89
CA SER A 123 21.40 10.93 -32.81
C SER A 123 20.74 11.61 -31.61
N ALA A 124 19.45 11.35 -31.39
CA ALA A 124 18.72 11.86 -30.23
C ALA A 124 19.27 11.36 -28.89
N LEU A 125 19.63 10.08 -28.78
CA LEU A 125 20.19 9.49 -27.55
C LEU A 125 21.63 9.93 -27.28
N ARG A 126 22.42 10.19 -28.34
CA ARG A 126 23.72 10.87 -28.20
C ARG A 126 23.51 12.23 -27.54
N ARG A 127 22.54 13.01 -28.01
CA ARG A 127 22.23 14.33 -27.44
C ARG A 127 21.69 14.26 -26.01
N ASN A 128 20.72 13.38 -25.75
CA ASN A 128 20.17 13.15 -24.42
C ASN A 128 19.91 11.65 -24.18
N PRO A 129 20.79 10.94 -23.45
CA PRO A 129 20.63 9.51 -23.17
C PRO A 129 19.47 9.19 -22.21
N LYS A 130 18.83 10.21 -21.63
CA LYS A 130 17.67 10.11 -20.72
C LYS A 130 16.37 10.59 -21.37
N CYS A 131 16.33 10.69 -22.71
CA CYS A 131 15.14 11.10 -23.43
C CYS A 131 14.09 9.98 -23.51
N TYR A 132 12.91 10.20 -22.92
CA TYR A 132 11.80 9.24 -22.99
C TYR A 132 11.32 8.98 -24.42
N GLY A 133 11.20 10.04 -25.22
CA GLY A 133 10.72 9.97 -26.60
C GLY A 133 11.60 9.05 -27.46
N ALA A 134 12.92 9.23 -27.39
CA ALA A 134 13.88 8.44 -28.14
C ALA A 134 13.86 6.96 -27.75
N TRP A 135 13.89 6.63 -26.45
CA TRP A 135 13.82 5.23 -25.98
C TRP A 135 12.50 4.56 -26.35
N HIS A 136 11.38 5.27 -26.22
CA HIS A 136 10.08 4.75 -26.59
C HIS A 136 9.97 4.52 -28.11
N HIS A 137 10.52 5.43 -28.92
CA HIS A 137 10.57 5.27 -30.38
C HIS A 137 11.45 4.08 -30.78
N ARG A 138 12.63 3.90 -30.16
CA ARG A 138 13.49 2.72 -30.39
C ARG A 138 12.76 1.41 -30.16
N ARG A 139 12.08 1.28 -29.01
CA ARG A 139 11.26 0.11 -28.67
C ARG A 139 10.17 -0.13 -29.70
N TRP A 140 9.49 0.94 -30.12
CA TRP A 140 8.46 0.86 -31.15
C TRP A 140 9.00 0.37 -32.49
N VAL A 141 10.16 0.88 -32.94
CA VAL A 141 10.82 0.43 -34.18
C VAL A 141 11.19 -1.05 -34.10
N LEU A 142 11.88 -1.46 -33.04
CA LEU A 142 12.31 -2.87 -32.89
C LEU A 142 11.13 -3.84 -32.74
N SER A 143 10.02 -3.40 -32.13
CA SER A 143 8.81 -4.22 -32.01
C SER A 143 8.18 -4.59 -33.37
N LYS A 144 8.60 -3.95 -34.48
CA LYS A 144 8.16 -4.31 -35.83
C LYS A 144 8.83 -5.57 -36.37
N GLY A 145 9.95 -6.01 -35.78
CA GLY A 145 10.58 -7.30 -36.09
C GLY A 145 11.45 -7.36 -37.36
N PHE A 146 11.67 -6.25 -38.06
CA PHE A 146 12.48 -6.24 -39.30
C PHE A 146 13.93 -5.76 -39.10
N SER A 147 14.20 -4.94 -38.08
CA SER A 147 15.55 -4.43 -37.78
C SER A 147 16.36 -5.40 -36.92
N SER A 148 17.68 -5.37 -37.07
CA SER A 148 18.58 -6.25 -36.29
C SER A 148 18.65 -5.85 -34.82
N ILE A 149 18.60 -6.85 -33.95
CA ILE A 149 18.72 -6.71 -32.48
C ILE A 149 20.09 -7.16 -31.95
N ASN A 150 21.03 -7.51 -32.83
CA ASN A 150 22.33 -8.09 -32.43
C ASN A 150 23.20 -7.11 -31.65
N ASN A 151 23.07 -5.81 -31.94
CA ASN A 151 23.92 -4.75 -31.38
C ASN A 151 23.33 -4.11 -30.12
N GLU A 152 22.11 -4.46 -29.72
CA GLU A 152 21.42 -3.76 -28.63
C GLU A 152 22.08 -4.00 -27.27
N PHE A 153 22.61 -5.19 -27.01
CA PHE A 153 23.37 -5.44 -25.78
C PHE A 153 24.69 -4.66 -25.74
N LEU A 154 25.37 -4.48 -26.88
CA LEU A 154 26.59 -3.68 -26.96
C LEU A 154 26.32 -2.19 -26.68
N LEU A 155 25.18 -1.67 -27.16
CA LEU A 155 24.70 -0.33 -26.81
C LEU A 155 24.44 -0.22 -25.30
N LEU A 156 23.74 -1.20 -24.72
CA LEU A 156 23.39 -1.25 -23.30
C LEU A 156 24.63 -1.34 -22.40
N ASP A 157 25.62 -2.14 -22.78
CA ASP A 157 26.86 -2.29 -22.01
C ASP A 157 27.63 -0.97 -21.95
N LYS A 158 27.73 -0.25 -23.08
CA LYS A 158 28.32 1.10 -23.13
C LYS A 158 27.54 2.07 -22.25
N LEU A 159 26.21 2.11 -22.39
CA LEU A 159 25.35 3.03 -21.64
C LEU A 159 25.44 2.79 -20.13
N LEU A 160 25.35 1.55 -19.69
CA LEU A 160 25.37 1.16 -18.28
C LEU A 160 26.78 1.16 -17.67
N LYS A 161 27.83 1.17 -18.49
CA LYS A 161 29.19 1.45 -18.01
C LYS A 161 29.38 2.93 -17.69
N LEU A 162 28.77 3.83 -18.48
CA LEU A 162 28.82 5.28 -18.28
C LEU A 162 27.91 5.75 -17.15
N ASP A 163 26.66 5.29 -17.13
CA ASP A 163 25.69 5.56 -16.06
C ASP A 163 25.01 4.25 -15.65
N SER A 164 25.59 3.61 -14.65
CA SER A 164 25.12 2.32 -14.12
C SER A 164 23.72 2.39 -13.49
N ARG A 165 23.23 3.61 -13.18
CA ARG A 165 21.92 3.88 -12.59
C ARG A 165 20.90 4.40 -13.62
N ASN A 166 21.24 4.39 -14.91
CA ASN A 166 20.32 4.82 -15.96
C ASN A 166 19.13 3.86 -16.08
N PHE A 167 18.01 4.22 -15.46
CA PHE A 167 16.80 3.39 -15.45
C PHE A 167 16.19 3.19 -16.86
N HIS A 168 16.43 4.09 -17.82
CA HIS A 168 16.01 3.87 -19.20
C HIS A 168 16.80 2.73 -19.83
N GLY A 169 18.12 2.68 -19.58
CA GLY A 169 18.99 1.58 -20.00
C GLY A 169 18.53 0.25 -19.43
N TRP A 170 18.27 0.17 -18.12
CA TRP A 170 17.76 -1.05 -17.48
C TRP A 170 16.38 -1.47 -18.00
N ASN A 171 15.45 -0.52 -18.17
CA ASN A 171 14.15 -0.79 -18.79
C ASN A 171 14.27 -1.32 -20.22
N TYR A 172 15.17 -0.72 -21.00
CA TYR A 172 15.41 -1.11 -22.37
C TYR A 172 16.08 -2.49 -22.45
N ARG A 173 17.00 -2.80 -21.54
CA ARG A 173 17.59 -4.13 -21.41
C ARG A 173 16.54 -5.20 -21.18
N ARG A 174 15.61 -5.00 -20.23
CA ARG A 174 14.49 -5.93 -19.99
C ARG A 174 13.66 -6.17 -21.24
N PHE A 175 13.38 -5.12 -22.01
CA PHE A 175 12.67 -5.24 -23.30
C PHE A 175 13.47 -6.05 -24.33
N VAL A 176 14.76 -5.79 -24.49
CA VAL A 176 15.62 -6.51 -25.45
C VAL A 176 15.82 -7.97 -25.03
N ALA A 177 16.01 -8.23 -23.74
CA ALA A 177 16.12 -9.57 -23.18
C ALA A 177 14.84 -10.38 -23.46
N ALA A 178 13.67 -9.79 -23.25
CA ALA A 178 12.39 -10.41 -23.59
C ALA A 178 12.26 -10.69 -25.10
N LEU A 179 12.62 -9.73 -25.96
CA LEU A 179 12.59 -9.93 -27.42
C LEU A 179 13.52 -11.06 -27.89
N LYS A 180 14.69 -11.21 -27.26
CA LYS A 180 15.68 -12.24 -27.59
C LYS A 180 15.44 -13.57 -26.85
N ASN A 181 14.39 -13.65 -26.02
CA ASN A 181 14.13 -14.78 -25.12
C ASN A 181 15.37 -15.17 -24.29
N VAL A 182 16.08 -14.17 -23.77
CA VAL A 182 17.25 -14.40 -22.91
C VAL A 182 16.81 -15.10 -21.61
N PRO A 183 17.45 -16.20 -21.21
CA PRO A 183 17.13 -16.88 -19.97
C PRO A 183 17.32 -15.97 -18.75
N ALA A 184 16.45 -16.11 -17.74
CA ALA A 184 16.50 -15.30 -16.53
C ALA A 184 17.83 -15.48 -15.77
N GLU A 185 18.44 -16.67 -15.86
CA GLU A 185 19.75 -16.99 -15.28
C GLU A 185 20.88 -16.15 -15.88
N GLU A 186 20.81 -15.84 -17.17
CA GLU A 186 21.80 -15.00 -17.83
C GLU A 186 21.67 -13.53 -17.39
N GLU A 187 20.44 -13.05 -17.22
CA GLU A 187 20.20 -11.71 -16.67
C GLU A 187 20.58 -11.64 -15.18
N LEU A 188 20.41 -12.71 -14.40
CA LEU A 188 20.92 -12.78 -13.03
C LEU A 188 22.45 -12.67 -12.99
N ARG A 189 23.16 -13.39 -13.86
CA ARG A 189 24.62 -13.26 -13.99
C ARG A 189 25.02 -11.82 -14.31
N PHE A 190 24.31 -11.17 -15.23
CA PHE A 190 24.55 -9.76 -15.53
C PHE A 190 24.33 -8.85 -14.31
N THR A 191 23.30 -9.09 -13.49
CA THR A 191 23.13 -8.33 -12.24
C THR A 191 24.30 -8.55 -11.27
N THR A 192 24.79 -9.80 -11.13
CA THR A 192 25.96 -10.12 -10.29
C THR A 192 27.20 -9.38 -10.78
N GLU A 193 27.46 -9.36 -12.09
CA GLU A 193 28.58 -8.60 -12.68
C GLU A 193 28.48 -7.10 -12.35
N LYS A 194 27.29 -6.52 -12.43
CA LYS A 194 27.06 -5.10 -12.12
C LYS A 194 27.16 -4.79 -10.63
N ILE A 195 26.75 -5.71 -9.76
CA ILE A 195 26.90 -5.59 -8.30
C ILE A 195 28.37 -5.68 -7.90
N ASN A 196 29.10 -6.68 -8.41
CA ASN A 196 30.53 -6.84 -8.11
C ASN A 196 31.37 -5.66 -8.60
N ALA A 197 30.96 -5.02 -9.70
CA ALA A 197 31.60 -3.80 -10.19
C ALA A 197 31.29 -2.57 -9.31
N ASN A 198 30.11 -2.52 -8.68
CA ASN A 198 29.67 -1.43 -7.81
C ASN A 198 28.48 -1.87 -6.95
N PHE A 199 28.73 -2.17 -5.67
CA PHE A 199 27.70 -2.60 -4.73
C PHE A 199 26.64 -1.52 -4.44
N SER A 200 26.94 -0.24 -4.68
CA SER A 200 25.98 0.88 -4.60
C SER A 200 25.01 0.95 -5.80
N ASN A 201 25.06 -0.01 -6.72
CA ASN A 201 24.17 -0.02 -7.89
C ASN A 201 22.77 -0.53 -7.53
N TYR A 202 21.93 0.37 -7.01
CA TYR A 202 20.51 0.09 -6.73
C TYR A 202 19.76 -0.55 -7.89
N SER A 203 20.05 -0.14 -9.14
CA SER A 203 19.35 -0.69 -10.30
C SER A 203 19.68 -2.17 -10.55
N ALA A 204 20.90 -2.60 -10.23
CA ALA A 204 21.28 -4.00 -10.33
C ALA A 204 20.59 -4.85 -9.25
N TRP A 205 20.59 -4.39 -8.00
CA TRP A 205 19.87 -5.03 -6.89
C TRP A 205 18.37 -5.15 -7.17
N HIS A 206 17.73 -4.07 -7.62
CA HIS A 206 16.31 -4.06 -7.96
C HIS A 206 15.96 -5.03 -9.11
N ASN A 207 16.82 -5.11 -10.14
CA ASN A 207 16.61 -6.11 -11.20
C ASN A 207 16.77 -7.54 -10.66
N ARG A 208 17.75 -7.76 -9.79
CA ARG A 208 18.02 -9.07 -9.20
C ARG A 208 16.83 -9.57 -8.37
N CYS A 209 16.28 -8.74 -7.48
CA CYS A 209 15.13 -9.16 -6.66
C CYS A 209 13.89 -9.44 -7.53
N THR A 210 13.66 -8.64 -8.58
CA THR A 210 12.55 -8.87 -9.52
C THR A 210 12.69 -10.21 -10.26
N LEU A 211 13.90 -10.53 -10.74
CA LEU A 211 14.19 -11.78 -11.44
C LEU A 211 14.04 -12.99 -10.49
N LEU A 212 14.63 -12.91 -9.29
CA LEU A 212 14.55 -13.99 -8.30
C LEU A 212 13.13 -14.23 -7.83
N SER A 213 12.34 -13.18 -7.57
CA SER A 213 10.93 -13.31 -7.18
C SER A 213 10.14 -14.12 -8.21
N ASN A 214 10.33 -13.83 -9.51
CA ASN A 214 9.67 -14.57 -10.58
C ASN A 214 10.14 -16.03 -10.68
N LEU A 215 11.45 -16.28 -10.51
CA LEU A 215 12.04 -17.61 -10.59
C LEU A 215 11.63 -18.51 -9.43
N LEU A 216 11.59 -17.96 -8.22
CA LEU A 216 11.11 -18.63 -7.00
C LEU A 216 9.62 -18.95 -7.13
N GLN A 217 8.81 -17.99 -7.58
CA GLN A 217 7.37 -18.19 -7.82
C GLN A 217 7.10 -19.27 -8.87
N ALA A 218 7.88 -19.30 -9.95
CA ALA A 218 7.78 -20.31 -11.01
C ALA A 218 8.32 -21.70 -10.59
N LYS A 219 8.92 -21.83 -9.39
CA LYS A 219 9.58 -23.05 -8.91
C LYS A 219 10.56 -23.63 -9.95
N ALA A 220 11.33 -22.75 -10.58
CA ALA A 220 12.32 -23.16 -11.58
C ALA A 220 13.33 -24.15 -10.95
N GLN A 221 13.64 -25.25 -11.65
CA GLN A 221 14.32 -26.43 -11.08
C GLN A 221 15.66 -26.12 -10.38
N ARG A 222 16.38 -25.07 -10.81
CA ARG A 222 17.66 -24.65 -10.22
C ARG A 222 17.52 -23.72 -9.00
N PHE A 223 16.36 -23.12 -8.81
CA PHE A 223 16.05 -22.19 -7.73
C PHE A 223 15.24 -22.86 -6.62
N PHE A 224 15.39 -24.18 -6.50
CA PHE A 224 14.76 -25.01 -5.50
C PHE A 224 15.81 -25.96 -4.88
N PRO A 225 15.86 -26.15 -3.55
CA PRO A 225 14.98 -25.55 -2.53
C PRO A 225 15.25 -24.05 -2.34
N ARG A 226 14.20 -23.30 -1.94
CA ARG A 226 14.23 -21.83 -1.80
C ARG A 226 15.27 -21.39 -0.78
N GLU A 227 15.36 -22.11 0.33
CA GLU A 227 16.25 -21.86 1.46
C GLU A 227 17.72 -21.80 1.01
N LYS A 228 18.12 -22.68 0.10
CA LYS A 228 19.48 -22.70 -0.45
C LYS A 228 19.77 -21.42 -1.25
N VAL A 229 18.82 -20.99 -2.08
CA VAL A 229 18.97 -19.76 -2.88
C VAL A 229 19.07 -18.55 -1.96
N LEU A 230 18.22 -18.47 -0.93
CA LEU A 230 18.24 -17.36 0.01
C LEU A 230 19.54 -17.28 0.80
N MET A 231 20.11 -18.42 1.24
CA MET A 231 21.44 -18.45 1.88
C MET A 231 22.52 -17.84 0.98
N GLU A 232 22.58 -18.22 -0.29
CA GLU A 232 23.57 -17.69 -1.25
C GLU A 232 23.39 -16.17 -1.46
N GLU A 233 22.15 -15.68 -1.40
CA GLU A 233 21.86 -14.24 -1.52
C GLU A 233 22.17 -13.47 -0.23
N TYR A 234 22.04 -14.06 0.96
CA TYR A 234 22.53 -13.50 2.22
C TYR A 234 24.05 -13.30 2.18
N ASP A 235 24.80 -14.33 1.76
CA ASP A 235 26.26 -14.25 1.61
C ASP A 235 26.67 -13.11 0.65
N LEU A 236 25.95 -12.97 -0.47
CA LEU A 236 26.20 -11.92 -1.45
C LEU A 236 25.92 -10.52 -0.88
N ILE A 237 24.79 -10.35 -0.17
CA ILE A 237 24.41 -9.03 0.32
C ILE A 237 25.28 -8.57 1.49
N HIS A 238 25.72 -9.49 2.36
CA HIS A 238 26.64 -9.19 3.46
C HIS A 238 27.94 -8.55 2.96
N GLN A 239 28.47 -9.00 1.81
CA GLN A 239 29.65 -8.38 1.20
C GLN A 239 29.43 -6.90 0.88
N ALA A 240 28.20 -6.49 0.54
CA ALA A 240 27.88 -5.10 0.26
C ALA A 240 27.70 -4.29 1.55
N ILE A 241 26.77 -4.72 2.41
CA ILE A 241 26.32 -3.92 3.56
C ILE A 241 27.34 -3.86 4.69
N PHE A 242 28.23 -4.86 4.83
CA PHE A 242 29.31 -4.81 5.82
C PHE A 242 30.57 -4.11 5.28
N THR A 243 30.68 -3.94 3.95
CA THR A 243 31.75 -3.14 3.35
C THR A 243 31.44 -1.64 3.43
N ASP A 244 30.20 -1.25 3.14
CA ASP A 244 29.72 0.13 3.26
C ASP A 244 28.31 0.17 3.88
N PRO A 245 28.22 0.19 5.23
CA PRO A 245 26.94 0.20 5.95
C PRO A 245 26.07 1.42 5.66
N ASP A 246 26.63 2.53 5.17
CA ASP A 246 25.87 3.73 4.86
C ASP A 246 25.25 3.69 3.45
N ASP A 247 25.66 2.76 2.58
CA ASP A 247 25.05 2.58 1.26
C ASP A 247 23.68 1.91 1.35
N GLN A 248 22.63 2.72 1.21
CA GLN A 248 21.24 2.26 1.26
C GLN A 248 20.87 1.16 0.24
N SER A 249 21.60 1.01 -0.87
CA SER A 249 21.17 0.18 -2.00
C SER A 249 21.10 -1.29 -1.63
N GLY A 250 22.12 -1.76 -0.90
CA GLY A 250 22.15 -3.12 -0.40
C GLY A 250 21.03 -3.38 0.61
N TRP A 251 20.75 -2.44 1.50
CA TRP A 251 19.71 -2.58 2.53
C TRP A 251 18.30 -2.73 1.96
N PHE A 252 18.00 -2.09 0.83
CA PHE A 252 16.72 -2.32 0.14
C PHE A 252 16.60 -3.74 -0.40
N TYR A 253 17.70 -4.34 -0.85
CA TYR A 253 17.71 -5.75 -1.26
C TYR A 253 17.61 -6.69 -0.05
N TYR A 254 18.29 -6.34 1.05
CA TYR A 254 18.19 -7.07 2.31
C TYR A 254 16.76 -7.13 2.84
N LEU A 255 16.02 -6.01 2.76
CA LEU A 255 14.60 -5.98 3.15
C LEU A 255 13.75 -6.97 2.35
N TRP A 256 13.99 -7.06 1.04
CA TRP A 256 13.33 -8.07 0.21
C TRP A 256 13.73 -9.49 0.63
N LEU A 257 15.01 -9.75 0.93
CA LEU A 257 15.45 -11.06 1.43
C LEU A 257 14.79 -11.45 2.76
N LEU A 258 14.65 -10.48 3.67
CA LEU A 258 13.97 -10.67 4.94
C LEU A 258 12.49 -11.04 4.71
N ASP A 259 11.79 -10.31 3.85
CA ASP A 259 10.41 -10.61 3.46
C ASP A 259 10.29 -12.02 2.85
N GLU A 260 11.20 -12.40 1.96
CA GLU A 260 11.23 -13.75 1.38
C GLU A 260 11.53 -14.84 2.41
N THR A 261 12.23 -14.51 3.50
CA THR A 261 12.58 -15.46 4.57
C THR A 261 11.43 -15.69 5.55
N VAL A 262 10.65 -14.63 5.83
CA VAL A 262 9.67 -14.59 6.91
C VAL A 262 8.24 -14.81 6.40
N ILE A 263 7.87 -14.28 5.23
CA ILE A 263 6.49 -14.31 4.74
C ILE A 263 6.14 -15.72 4.22
N PRO A 264 5.10 -16.37 4.78
CA PRO A 264 4.64 -17.68 4.29
C PRO A 264 4.16 -17.62 2.84
N GLU A 265 4.49 -18.64 2.04
CA GLU A 265 4.05 -18.72 0.63
C GLU A 265 2.53 -18.62 0.51
N ALA A 266 1.80 -19.48 1.24
CA ALA A 266 0.36 -19.57 1.14
C ALA A 266 -0.34 -18.59 2.09
N PRO A 267 -1.40 -17.89 1.64
CA PRO A 267 -2.25 -17.13 2.55
C PRO A 267 -2.93 -18.05 3.56
N PHE A 268 -3.13 -17.54 4.77
CA PHE A 268 -3.88 -18.21 5.83
C PHE A 268 -4.76 -17.21 6.59
N LEU A 269 -5.80 -17.72 7.25
CA LEU A 269 -6.67 -16.92 8.10
C LEU A 269 -5.96 -16.65 9.44
N ILE A 270 -5.79 -15.37 9.79
CA ILE A 270 -5.23 -14.97 11.09
C ILE A 270 -6.32 -14.96 12.16
N SER A 271 -7.47 -14.35 11.85
CA SER A 271 -8.55 -14.18 12.81
C SER A 271 -9.92 -14.08 12.14
N SER A 272 -10.96 -14.21 12.94
CA SER A 272 -12.34 -13.99 12.53
C SER A 272 -13.15 -13.34 13.64
N PHE A 273 -14.20 -12.62 13.24
CA PHE A 273 -15.31 -12.30 14.14
C PHE A 273 -16.58 -12.93 13.55
N PRO A 274 -17.36 -13.73 14.30
CA PRO A 274 -17.12 -14.14 15.69
C PRO A 274 -15.87 -15.02 15.81
N ALA A 275 -15.24 -15.04 16.97
CA ALA A 275 -14.03 -15.83 17.16
C ALA A 275 -14.36 -17.34 17.24
N PRO A 276 -13.44 -18.23 16.84
CA PRO A 276 -13.56 -19.66 17.01
C PRO A 276 -13.90 -20.06 18.46
N GLY A 277 -14.86 -20.97 18.64
CA GLY A 277 -15.29 -21.46 19.95
C GLY A 277 -16.15 -20.47 20.74
N SER A 278 -16.35 -19.24 20.25
CA SER A 278 -17.13 -18.23 20.97
C SER A 278 -18.62 -18.56 21.07
N THR A 279 -19.27 -18.02 22.09
CA THR A 279 -20.73 -17.96 22.20
C THR A 279 -21.17 -16.52 22.22
N LEU A 280 -22.01 -16.11 21.25
CA LEU A 280 -22.61 -14.80 21.19
C LEU A 280 -24.02 -14.82 21.76
N HIS A 281 -24.32 -13.87 22.64
CA HIS A 281 -25.65 -13.72 23.22
C HIS A 281 -26.47 -12.68 22.44
N LEU A 282 -27.58 -13.13 21.83
CA LEU A 282 -28.51 -12.32 21.07
C LEU A 282 -29.66 -11.85 21.98
N PHE A 283 -29.98 -10.56 21.93
CA PHE A 283 -31.10 -9.97 22.68
C PHE A 283 -32.25 -9.64 21.72
N THR A 284 -33.50 -9.94 22.07
CA THR A 284 -34.65 -9.90 21.13
C THR A 284 -34.99 -8.51 20.58
N ASN A 285 -34.68 -7.42 21.29
CA ASN A 285 -34.83 -6.03 20.79
C ASN A 285 -33.72 -5.57 19.84
N SER A 286 -32.74 -6.44 19.56
CA SER A 286 -31.60 -6.26 18.66
C SER A 286 -31.91 -6.54 17.21
N ILE A 287 -33.00 -7.26 16.98
CA ILE A 287 -33.32 -7.91 15.70
C ILE A 287 -34.12 -6.97 14.80
N MET A 288 -34.51 -5.78 15.29
CA MET A 288 -35.34 -4.86 14.54
C MET A 288 -34.60 -4.07 13.46
N GLU A 289 -33.26 -4.19 13.30
CA GLU A 289 -32.56 -3.53 12.18
C GLU A 289 -31.19 -4.09 11.69
N GLY A 290 -30.57 -5.15 12.26
CA GLY A 290 -29.15 -5.44 11.97
C GLY A 290 -28.76 -6.90 11.77
N ASP A 291 -28.23 -7.23 10.59
CA ASP A 291 -27.56 -8.49 10.27
C ASP A 291 -26.27 -8.68 11.12
N LEU A 292 -25.96 -9.90 11.57
CA LEU A 292 -24.74 -10.20 12.34
C LEU A 292 -23.50 -10.18 11.42
N PRO A 293 -22.49 -9.33 11.65
CA PRO A 293 -21.29 -9.36 10.83
C PRO A 293 -20.46 -10.62 11.09
N LEU A 294 -20.08 -11.28 10.01
CA LEU A 294 -19.05 -12.32 9.96
C LEU A 294 -17.85 -11.76 9.19
N ILE A 295 -16.74 -11.54 9.90
CA ILE A 295 -15.51 -10.93 9.41
C ILE A 295 -14.43 -12.01 9.34
N LEU A 296 -13.71 -12.08 8.23
CA LEU A 296 -12.54 -12.92 8.03
C LEU A 296 -11.32 -12.05 7.76
N TYR A 297 -10.23 -12.28 8.51
CA TYR A 297 -8.99 -11.53 8.38
C TYR A 297 -7.83 -12.46 8.00
N PHE A 298 -7.20 -12.19 6.87
CA PHE A 298 -6.09 -12.96 6.31
C PHE A 298 -4.75 -12.27 6.57
N ASN A 299 -3.66 -13.05 6.60
CA ASN A 299 -2.31 -12.51 6.80
C ASN A 299 -1.81 -11.62 5.66
N GLN A 300 -2.39 -11.78 4.48
CA GLN A 300 -2.07 -10.99 3.29
C GLN A 300 -3.34 -10.73 2.47
N PRO A 301 -3.36 -9.69 1.62
CA PRO A 301 -4.52 -9.42 0.77
C PRO A 301 -4.83 -10.60 -0.17
N VAL A 302 -6.06 -11.10 -0.10
CA VAL A 302 -6.57 -12.19 -0.94
C VAL A 302 -7.76 -11.76 -1.78
N GLY A 303 -7.94 -12.41 -2.93
CA GLY A 303 -9.14 -12.35 -3.77
C GLY A 303 -9.84 -13.71 -3.82
N GLY A 304 -11.02 -13.76 -4.43
CA GLY A 304 -11.78 -15.01 -4.62
C GLY A 304 -12.61 -15.45 -3.41
N VAL A 305 -12.78 -14.58 -2.41
CA VAL A 305 -13.65 -14.79 -1.25
C VAL A 305 -15.11 -14.57 -1.67
N ASN A 306 -15.91 -15.64 -1.70
CA ASN A 306 -17.34 -15.61 -2.04
C ASN A 306 -18.02 -16.92 -1.57
N SER A 307 -19.32 -17.07 -1.86
CA SER A 307 -20.13 -18.21 -1.41
C SER A 307 -19.75 -19.57 -2.03
N SER A 308 -18.89 -19.61 -3.06
CA SER A 308 -18.35 -20.87 -3.61
C SER A 308 -17.04 -21.30 -2.94
N THR A 309 -16.31 -20.36 -2.34
CA THR A 309 -15.05 -20.65 -1.62
C THR A 309 -15.23 -20.70 -0.11
N ILE A 310 -16.33 -20.14 0.41
CA ILE A 310 -16.68 -20.16 1.83
C ILE A 310 -18.11 -20.67 2.02
N THR A 311 -18.25 -21.68 2.85
CA THR A 311 -19.54 -22.26 3.24
C THR A 311 -19.84 -21.88 4.69
N VAL A 312 -21.06 -21.39 4.93
CA VAL A 312 -21.57 -21.11 6.27
C VAL A 312 -22.72 -22.08 6.54
N ASN A 313 -22.47 -23.09 7.36
CA ASN A 313 -23.45 -24.09 7.77
C ASN A 313 -24.09 -23.68 9.10
N SER A 314 -25.40 -23.74 9.20
CA SER A 314 -26.11 -23.57 10.47
C SER A 314 -27.42 -24.35 10.47
N GLU A 315 -27.92 -24.66 11.67
CA GLU A 315 -29.31 -25.10 11.85
C GLU A 315 -30.33 -24.01 11.49
N LEU A 316 -29.88 -22.76 11.40
CA LEU A 316 -30.67 -21.63 10.95
C LEU A 316 -30.68 -21.61 9.42
N SER A 317 -31.83 -21.30 8.83
CA SER A 317 -31.95 -21.03 7.38
C SER A 317 -31.28 -19.69 7.03
N ILE A 318 -29.95 -19.67 7.07
CA ILE A 318 -29.11 -18.53 6.69
C ILE A 318 -29.09 -18.47 5.16
N CYS A 319 -29.40 -17.31 4.59
CA CYS A 319 -29.25 -17.08 3.16
C CYS A 319 -27.77 -17.14 2.74
N ASP A 320 -27.50 -17.47 1.48
CA ASP A 320 -26.13 -17.48 0.96
C ASP A 320 -25.44 -16.13 1.22
N PRO A 321 -24.30 -16.12 1.93
CA PRO A 321 -23.65 -14.89 2.37
C PRO A 321 -23.05 -14.13 1.18
N ILE A 322 -23.29 -12.82 1.12
CA ILE A 322 -22.65 -11.93 0.15
C ILE A 322 -21.41 -11.32 0.79
N TRP A 323 -20.25 -11.82 0.38
CA TRP A 323 -18.95 -11.36 0.84
C TRP A 323 -18.55 -10.05 0.18
N LYS A 324 -18.11 -9.09 0.99
CA LYS A 324 -17.60 -7.78 0.56
C LYS A 324 -16.18 -7.58 1.09
N PRO A 325 -15.24 -7.12 0.26
CA PRO A 325 -13.91 -6.77 0.74
C PRO A 325 -13.96 -5.46 1.54
N ILE A 326 -13.21 -5.41 2.63
CA ILE A 326 -12.96 -4.18 3.39
C ILE A 326 -11.66 -3.59 2.84
N SER A 327 -11.72 -2.36 2.32
CA SER A 327 -10.55 -1.63 1.79
C SER A 327 -9.77 -2.41 0.71
N ALA A 328 -10.45 -2.76 -0.39
CA ALA A 328 -9.82 -3.52 -1.48
C ALA A 328 -8.75 -2.70 -2.22
N ASN A 329 -7.62 -3.34 -2.54
CA ASN A 329 -6.62 -2.77 -3.43
C ASN A 329 -7.15 -2.67 -4.88
N LYS A 330 -6.38 -2.02 -5.77
CA LYS A 330 -6.75 -1.85 -7.20
C LYS A 330 -7.02 -3.17 -7.95
N SER A 331 -6.56 -4.30 -7.44
CA SER A 331 -6.81 -5.63 -8.00
C SER A 331 -8.04 -6.34 -7.41
N GLY A 332 -8.80 -5.67 -6.54
CA GLY A 332 -9.98 -6.23 -5.87
C GLY A 332 -9.66 -7.18 -4.72
N ARG A 333 -8.41 -7.20 -4.23
CA ARG A 333 -7.99 -8.05 -3.10
C ARG A 333 -7.98 -7.26 -1.80
N ALA A 334 -8.34 -7.91 -0.70
CA ALA A 334 -8.38 -7.30 0.63
C ALA A 334 -7.85 -8.26 1.70
N GLN A 335 -7.30 -7.71 2.78
CA GLN A 335 -6.92 -8.48 3.98
C GLN A 335 -8.14 -8.89 4.81
N ALA A 336 -9.15 -8.01 4.90
CA ALA A 336 -10.37 -8.27 5.65
C ALA A 336 -11.58 -8.35 4.72
N TRP A 337 -12.46 -9.31 4.99
CA TRP A 337 -13.70 -9.53 4.25
C TRP A 337 -14.86 -9.66 5.22
N VAL A 338 -16.01 -9.09 4.88
CA VAL A 338 -17.21 -9.12 5.72
C VAL A 338 -18.42 -9.61 4.94
N THR A 339 -19.24 -10.42 5.61
CA THR A 339 -20.62 -10.70 5.22
C THR A 339 -21.53 -10.43 6.41
N TYR A 340 -22.82 -10.29 6.15
CA TYR A 340 -23.84 -9.93 7.12
C TYR A 340 -24.86 -11.06 7.16
N LEU A 341 -24.89 -11.81 8.26
CA LEU A 341 -25.75 -12.97 8.45
C LEU A 341 -27.13 -12.54 8.93
N LYS A 342 -28.14 -12.84 8.10
CA LYS A 342 -29.55 -12.65 8.46
C LYS A 342 -29.97 -13.72 9.44
N ILE A 343 -30.15 -13.35 10.70
CA ILE A 343 -30.62 -14.27 11.73
C ILE A 343 -32.16 -14.23 11.71
N PRO A 344 -32.85 -15.35 11.41
CA PRO A 344 -34.30 -15.39 11.43
C PRO A 344 -34.82 -15.13 12.85
N ASN A 345 -36.02 -14.55 12.94
CA ASN A 345 -36.62 -14.18 14.22
C ASN A 345 -36.76 -15.43 15.11
N MET A 346 -35.98 -15.50 16.20
CA MET A 346 -35.95 -16.66 17.08
C MET A 346 -37.18 -16.62 17.99
N ASN A 347 -38.00 -17.68 17.98
CA ASN A 347 -39.11 -17.79 18.93
C ASN A 347 -38.56 -17.86 20.37
N SER A 348 -38.92 -16.87 21.18
CA SER A 348 -38.38 -16.56 22.51
C SER A 348 -38.61 -17.62 23.59
N TYR A 349 -39.42 -18.65 23.35
CA TYR A 349 -39.87 -19.55 24.41
C TYR A 349 -38.85 -20.62 24.85
N VAL A 350 -37.74 -20.80 24.14
CA VAL A 350 -36.71 -21.79 24.48
C VAL A 350 -35.32 -21.20 24.28
N SER A 351 -34.52 -21.17 25.35
CA SER A 351 -33.09 -20.85 25.36
C SER A 351 -32.33 -21.90 24.53
N LYS A 352 -32.36 -21.77 23.20
CA LYS A 352 -31.67 -22.68 22.29
C LYS A 352 -30.33 -22.08 21.88
N LEU A 353 -29.30 -22.91 21.94
CA LEU A 353 -27.98 -22.61 21.40
C LEU A 353 -27.94 -23.11 19.94
N TYR A 354 -27.62 -22.21 19.02
CA TYR A 354 -27.51 -22.51 17.59
C TYR A 354 -26.04 -22.51 17.18
N LEU A 355 -25.58 -23.62 16.62
CA LEU A 355 -24.23 -23.74 16.13
C LEU A 355 -24.13 -23.18 14.70
N VAL A 356 -23.10 -22.38 14.45
CA VAL A 356 -22.71 -21.92 13.12
C VAL A 356 -21.30 -22.42 12.85
N GLU A 357 -21.12 -23.07 11.71
CA GLU A 357 -19.85 -23.62 11.24
C GLU A 357 -19.45 -22.90 9.95
N VAL A 358 -18.22 -22.40 9.90
CA VAL A 358 -17.67 -21.70 8.74
C VAL A 358 -16.53 -22.54 8.18
N VAL A 359 -16.61 -22.88 6.90
CA VAL A 359 -15.61 -23.66 6.16
C VAL A 359 -15.04 -22.80 5.04
N ILE A 360 -13.73 -22.58 5.05
CA ILE A 360 -13.02 -21.68 4.14
C ILE A 360 -12.06 -22.49 3.26
N GLY A 361 -12.06 -22.20 1.97
CA GLY A 361 -11.05 -22.72 1.04
C GLY A 361 -11.20 -24.20 0.69
N HIS A 362 -12.38 -24.78 0.90
CA HIS A 362 -12.69 -26.17 0.52
C HIS A 362 -12.68 -26.40 -1.00
N VAL A 363 -12.81 -25.34 -1.79
CA VAL A 363 -12.54 -25.30 -3.23
C VAL A 363 -11.39 -24.33 -3.51
N ALA A 364 -10.49 -24.71 -4.42
CA ALA A 364 -9.42 -23.81 -4.87
C ALA A 364 -10.02 -22.57 -5.55
N GLY A 365 -9.74 -21.39 -5.01
CA GLY A 365 -10.27 -20.13 -5.56
C GLY A 365 -9.81 -18.89 -4.80
N ILE A 366 -9.47 -19.02 -3.52
CA ILE A 366 -8.85 -17.93 -2.75
C ILE A 366 -7.37 -17.85 -3.11
N VAL A 367 -6.92 -16.66 -3.53
CA VAL A 367 -5.55 -16.43 -4.05
C VAL A 367 -5.00 -15.10 -3.53
N SER A 368 -3.74 -15.10 -3.07
CA SER A 368 -3.04 -13.90 -2.62
C SER A 368 -2.65 -12.97 -3.79
N SER A 369 -2.07 -11.81 -3.46
CA SER A 369 -1.53 -10.89 -4.46
C SER A 369 -0.33 -11.49 -5.23
N ASN A 370 0.41 -12.39 -4.58
CA ASN A 370 1.56 -13.10 -5.17
C ASN A 370 1.15 -14.42 -5.86
N SER A 371 -0.14 -14.55 -6.22
CA SER A 371 -0.72 -15.72 -6.91
C SER A 371 -0.59 -17.04 -6.15
N PHE A 372 -0.30 -17.01 -4.85
CA PHE A 372 -0.33 -18.22 -4.04
C PHE A 372 -1.76 -18.56 -3.64
N HIS A 373 -2.15 -19.80 -3.91
CA HIS A 373 -3.45 -20.32 -3.52
C HIS A 373 -3.53 -20.53 -2.01
N TYR A 374 -4.72 -20.32 -1.46
CA TYR A 374 -5.08 -20.77 -0.12
C TYR A 374 -5.03 -22.31 -0.09
N ARG A 375 -3.94 -22.87 0.46
CA ARG A 375 -3.65 -24.32 0.38
C ARG A 375 -4.29 -25.13 1.50
N TYR A 376 -4.67 -24.48 2.61
CA TYR A 376 -5.01 -25.16 3.85
C TYR A 376 -6.45 -24.80 4.25
N PRO A 377 -7.44 -25.59 3.82
CA PRO A 377 -8.83 -25.37 4.19
C PRO A 377 -8.96 -25.21 5.70
N SER A 378 -9.74 -24.23 6.09
CA SER A 378 -9.84 -23.78 7.47
C SER A 378 -11.28 -23.88 7.92
N GLN A 379 -11.50 -24.36 9.14
CA GLN A 379 -12.83 -24.55 9.66
C GLN A 379 -12.89 -24.08 11.11
N PHE A 380 -13.92 -23.31 11.44
CA PHE A 380 -14.19 -22.92 12.82
C PHE A 380 -15.69 -22.88 13.08
N LYS A 381 -16.03 -22.89 14.37
CA LYS A 381 -17.41 -22.90 14.85
C LYS A 381 -17.62 -21.83 15.89
N PHE A 382 -18.81 -21.23 15.93
CA PHE A 382 -19.26 -20.38 17.01
C PHE A 382 -20.73 -20.65 17.30
N SER A 383 -21.16 -20.27 18.49
CA SER A 383 -22.52 -20.53 18.98
C SER A 383 -23.30 -19.23 19.12
N LEU A 384 -24.59 -19.26 18.79
CA LEU A 384 -25.52 -18.16 19.01
C LEU A 384 -26.51 -18.58 20.10
N HIS A 385 -26.67 -17.74 21.11
CA HIS A 385 -27.54 -17.99 22.26
C HIS A 385 -28.59 -16.89 22.35
N SER A 386 -29.87 -17.21 22.19
CA SER A 386 -30.95 -16.24 22.42
C SER A 386 -31.19 -16.08 23.92
N GLN A 387 -31.15 -14.85 24.44
CA GLN A 387 -31.45 -14.57 25.84
C GLN A 387 -32.64 -13.61 25.95
N ASP A 388 -33.64 -14.01 26.74
CA ASP A 388 -34.76 -13.14 27.11
C ASP A 388 -34.30 -12.15 28.19
N LEU A 389 -34.42 -10.86 27.89
CA LEU A 389 -34.42 -9.81 28.90
C LEU A 389 -35.86 -9.33 29.06
N SER A 390 -36.52 -9.76 30.14
CA SER A 390 -37.73 -9.11 30.62
C SER A 390 -37.34 -7.73 31.16
N VAL A 391 -37.29 -6.71 30.30
CA VAL A 391 -37.08 -5.34 30.74
C VAL A 391 -38.22 -4.51 30.20
N ASP A 392 -38.98 -3.90 31.12
CA ASP A 392 -40.04 -2.95 30.84
C ASP A 392 -39.61 -1.96 29.75
N SER A 393 -40.46 -1.89 28.72
CA SER A 393 -40.36 -0.98 27.59
C SER A 393 -40.65 0.45 28.04
N ASP A 394 -39.71 1.06 28.76
CA ASP A 394 -39.55 2.51 28.77
C ASP A 394 -38.42 2.86 27.78
N GLU A 395 -38.80 3.15 26.53
CA GLU A 395 -37.97 3.64 25.41
C GLU A 395 -37.33 5.03 25.67
N LYS A 396 -37.22 5.48 26.91
CA LYS A 396 -36.76 6.84 27.25
C LYS A 396 -35.25 7.02 27.43
N CYS A 397 -34.43 5.98 27.23
CA CYS A 397 -32.97 6.05 27.47
C CYS A 397 -32.07 5.99 26.21
N ASP A 398 -32.61 6.16 25.00
CA ASP A 398 -31.80 6.23 23.77
C ASP A 398 -31.26 7.66 23.47
N GLY A 399 -31.25 8.52 24.49
CA GLY A 399 -30.89 9.93 24.37
C GLY A 399 -29.74 10.39 25.26
N ALA A 400 -29.13 9.53 26.08
CA ALA A 400 -28.08 9.98 27.00
C ALA A 400 -26.74 10.18 26.26
N VAL A 401 -26.14 11.36 26.45
CA VAL A 401 -24.79 11.70 25.96
C VAL A 401 -23.76 10.73 26.54
N VAL A 402 -22.89 10.20 25.69
CA VAL A 402 -21.71 9.45 26.12
C VAL A 402 -20.65 10.43 26.59
N VAL A 403 -20.21 10.29 27.83
CA VAL A 403 -19.27 11.21 28.48
C VAL A 403 -17.98 10.46 28.82
N TRP A 404 -16.89 10.81 28.14
CA TRP A 404 -15.57 10.17 28.24
C TRP A 404 -14.76 10.60 29.47
N LYS A 405 -15.39 10.60 30.65
CA LYS A 405 -14.72 10.88 31.93
C LYS A 405 -14.40 9.59 32.67
N ASP A 406 -13.25 9.53 33.32
CA ASP A 406 -12.78 8.34 34.04
C ASP A 406 -13.79 7.84 35.09
N GLU A 407 -14.57 8.74 35.69
CA GLU A 407 -15.64 8.40 36.64
C GLU A 407 -16.75 7.52 36.05
N ASN A 408 -16.95 7.53 34.73
CA ASN A 408 -17.93 6.72 34.03
C ASN A 408 -17.41 5.34 33.65
N PHE A 409 -16.14 5.04 33.90
CA PHE A 409 -15.53 3.75 33.59
C PHE A 409 -15.19 3.00 34.87
N VAL A 410 -15.66 1.76 34.98
CA VAL A 410 -15.44 0.89 36.15
C VAL A 410 -14.61 -0.31 35.74
N ILE A 411 -13.61 -0.63 36.56
CA ILE A 411 -12.87 -1.89 36.47
C ILE A 411 -13.58 -2.87 37.41
N GLU A 412 -14.46 -3.72 36.87
CA GLU A 412 -15.08 -4.79 37.66
C GLU A 412 -14.16 -6.03 37.70
N GLY A 413 -14.12 -6.74 38.83
CA GLY A 413 -13.37 -8.01 38.94
C GLY A 413 -13.83 -9.10 37.96
N ASP A 414 -15.06 -8.99 37.44
CA ASP A 414 -15.68 -9.92 36.50
C ASP A 414 -15.54 -9.50 35.01
N VAL A 415 -14.75 -8.46 34.67
CA VAL A 415 -14.36 -8.13 33.28
C VAL A 415 -13.89 -9.38 32.54
N ILE A 416 -13.14 -10.25 33.23
CA ILE A 416 -12.62 -11.51 32.71
C ILE A 416 -13.75 -12.46 32.29
N LYS A 417 -14.83 -12.59 33.08
CA LYS A 417 -15.97 -13.48 32.75
C LYS A 417 -16.78 -12.94 31.57
N ASN A 418 -16.96 -11.63 31.48
CA ASN A 418 -17.73 -10.99 30.41
C ASN A 418 -16.97 -10.93 29.08
N ILE A 419 -15.63 -10.87 29.10
CA ILE A 419 -14.81 -11.05 27.90
C ILE A 419 -14.97 -12.48 27.34
N ASN A 420 -15.10 -13.49 28.20
CA ASN A 420 -15.39 -14.86 27.76
C ASN A 420 -16.75 -14.97 27.04
N SER A 421 -17.77 -14.25 27.51
CA SER A 421 -19.09 -14.20 26.86
C SER A 421 -19.17 -13.23 25.67
N SER A 422 -18.14 -12.39 25.45
CA SER A 422 -18.04 -11.48 24.29
C SER A 422 -17.40 -12.15 23.08
N GLY A 423 -17.08 -13.45 23.18
CA GLY A 423 -16.56 -14.23 22.09
C GLY A 423 -15.15 -13.85 21.65
N VAL A 424 -14.30 -13.43 22.58
CA VAL A 424 -12.91 -13.09 22.29
C VAL A 424 -12.03 -14.33 22.44
N SER A 425 -11.51 -14.84 21.33
CA SER A 425 -10.37 -15.76 21.35
C SER A 425 -9.09 -14.97 21.10
N PHE A 426 -8.17 -14.98 22.06
CA PHE A 426 -6.83 -14.36 21.94
C PHE A 426 -5.79 -15.32 21.38
N GLU A 427 -6.16 -16.59 21.28
CA GLU A 427 -5.31 -17.64 20.75
C GLU A 427 -5.44 -17.59 19.23
N ALA A 428 -4.29 -17.57 18.53
CA ALA A 428 -4.21 -17.75 17.09
C ALA A 428 -5.16 -18.88 16.72
N VAL A 429 -6.04 -18.62 15.75
CA VAL A 429 -7.13 -19.55 15.49
C VAL A 429 -6.56 -20.97 15.40
N GLU A 430 -7.05 -21.90 16.23
CA GLU A 430 -6.77 -23.33 16.11
C GLU A 430 -7.43 -23.88 14.83
N ILE A 431 -7.19 -23.25 13.68
CA ILE A 431 -7.83 -23.53 12.40
C ILE A 431 -7.17 -24.73 11.73
N ASN A 432 -5.95 -25.10 12.15
CA ASN A 432 -5.33 -26.42 12.07
C ASN A 432 -3.86 -26.28 12.49
N LYS A 433 -3.33 -27.21 13.30
CA LYS A 433 -1.89 -27.28 13.65
C LYS A 433 -0.96 -27.43 12.43
N GLU A 434 -1.52 -27.70 11.25
CA GLU A 434 -0.77 -27.76 9.99
C GLU A 434 -0.13 -26.42 9.60
N HIS A 435 -0.59 -25.28 10.13
CA HIS A 435 0.06 -23.98 9.91
C HIS A 435 1.47 -23.90 10.51
N GLN A 436 1.77 -24.70 11.56
CA GLN A 436 3.12 -24.81 12.12
C GLN A 436 4.13 -25.39 11.12
N THR A 437 3.65 -26.03 10.04
CA THR A 437 4.51 -26.53 8.93
C THR A 437 4.81 -25.47 7.87
N MET A 438 4.24 -24.26 7.96
CA MET A 438 4.43 -23.19 6.97
C MET A 438 5.74 -22.43 7.13
N VAL A 439 6.25 -22.31 8.35
CA VAL A 439 7.53 -21.67 8.63
C VAL A 439 8.59 -22.75 8.70
N SER A 440 9.59 -22.66 7.81
CA SER A 440 10.70 -23.60 7.86
C SER A 440 11.51 -23.36 9.15
N ASN A 441 11.90 -24.42 9.87
CA ASN A 441 12.88 -24.29 10.97
C ASN A 441 14.17 -23.59 10.52
N TRP A 442 14.46 -23.65 9.21
CA TRP A 442 15.54 -22.88 8.60
C TRP A 442 15.33 -21.37 8.73
N SER A 443 14.13 -20.84 8.47
CA SER A 443 13.84 -19.40 8.56
C SER A 443 14.18 -18.87 9.96
N ILE A 444 13.77 -19.59 11.02
CA ILE A 444 14.10 -19.21 12.40
C ILE A 444 15.62 -19.14 12.60
N GLY A 445 16.33 -20.22 12.27
CA GLY A 445 17.79 -20.28 12.44
C GLY A 445 18.54 -19.25 11.58
N ALA A 446 18.03 -18.93 10.39
CA ALA A 446 18.57 -17.88 9.54
C ALA A 446 18.41 -16.51 10.20
N ILE A 447 17.21 -16.16 10.66
CA ILE A 447 16.97 -14.87 11.34
C ILE A 447 17.78 -14.75 12.65
N GLU A 448 17.90 -15.82 13.43
CA GLU A 448 18.75 -15.82 14.63
C GLU A 448 20.22 -15.55 14.30
N ASN A 449 20.72 -16.14 13.21
CA ASN A 449 22.09 -15.89 12.75
C ASN A 449 22.27 -14.44 12.31
N GLU A 450 21.33 -13.90 11.53
CA GLU A 450 21.35 -12.50 11.12
C GLU A 450 21.33 -11.56 12.33
N ILE A 451 20.47 -11.79 13.33
CA ILE A 451 20.45 -10.96 14.55
C ILE A 451 21.82 -10.88 15.21
N ASN A 452 22.57 -11.99 15.28
CA ASN A 452 23.91 -11.97 15.85
C ASN A 452 24.87 -11.12 15.01
N LEU A 453 24.86 -11.26 13.69
CA LEU A 453 25.68 -10.45 12.78
C LEU A 453 25.36 -8.95 12.90
N PHE A 454 24.08 -8.59 12.99
CA PHE A 454 23.67 -7.18 13.09
C PHE A 454 23.92 -6.57 14.46
N ARG A 455 23.88 -7.36 15.55
CA ARG A 455 24.34 -6.91 16.86
C ARG A 455 25.84 -6.58 16.84
N GLU A 456 26.66 -7.40 16.18
CA GLU A 456 28.08 -7.12 15.99
C GLU A 456 28.29 -5.85 15.14
N LEU A 457 27.59 -5.72 14.00
CA LEU A 457 27.68 -4.54 13.14
C LEU A 457 27.36 -3.25 13.90
N VAL A 458 26.24 -3.22 14.62
CA VAL A 458 25.77 -2.03 15.34
C VAL A 458 26.65 -1.70 16.54
N ALA A 459 27.32 -2.69 17.13
CA ALA A 459 28.29 -2.48 18.20
C ALA A 459 29.58 -1.79 17.69
N GLU A 460 30.02 -2.14 16.48
CA GLU A 460 31.23 -1.58 15.87
C GLU A 460 30.97 -0.26 15.12
N ILE A 461 29.80 -0.12 14.49
CA ILE A 461 29.46 1.01 13.61
C ILE A 461 28.07 1.54 13.99
N ASP A 462 28.02 2.80 14.41
CA ASP A 462 26.76 3.50 14.73
C ASP A 462 26.00 3.90 13.45
N CYS A 463 25.47 2.91 12.73
CA CYS A 463 24.72 3.09 11.49
C CYS A 463 23.21 2.97 11.73
N LYS A 464 22.45 3.98 11.30
CA LYS A 464 20.98 4.01 11.44
C LYS A 464 20.28 2.87 10.72
N ILE A 465 20.79 2.46 9.55
CA ILE A 465 20.15 1.40 8.75
C ILE A 465 20.40 0.03 9.40
N GLY A 466 21.59 -0.17 9.99
CA GLY A 466 21.91 -1.34 10.81
C GLY A 466 20.98 -1.48 12.02
N LYS A 467 20.81 -0.41 12.81
CA LYS A 467 19.89 -0.40 13.97
C LYS A 467 18.43 -0.67 13.58
N LEU A 468 17.97 -0.05 12.49
CA LEU A 468 16.62 -0.29 11.97
C LEU A 468 16.44 -1.73 11.50
N THR A 469 17.45 -2.30 10.85
CA THR A 469 17.42 -3.68 10.36
C THR A 469 17.44 -4.67 11.52
N LEU A 470 18.25 -4.42 12.56
CA LEU A 470 18.24 -5.22 13.78
C LEU A 470 16.86 -5.21 14.45
N ALA A 471 16.22 -4.04 14.57
CA ALA A 471 14.86 -3.94 15.11
C ALA A 471 13.86 -4.78 14.30
N ARG A 472 13.95 -4.76 12.96
CA ARG A 472 13.11 -5.57 12.07
C ARG A 472 13.37 -7.07 12.20
N LEU A 473 14.62 -7.49 12.32
CA LEU A 473 14.98 -8.89 12.52
C LEU A 473 14.46 -9.43 13.86
N LEU A 474 14.59 -8.65 14.93
CA LEU A 474 14.06 -9.01 16.25
C LEU A 474 12.52 -9.11 16.23
N MET A 475 11.84 -8.17 15.57
CA MET A 475 10.38 -8.24 15.37
C MET A 475 9.97 -9.48 14.56
N ALA A 476 10.67 -9.76 13.45
CA ALA A 476 10.41 -10.92 12.61
C ALA A 476 10.62 -12.24 13.38
N LEU A 477 11.69 -12.36 14.16
CA LEU A 477 11.92 -13.55 15.00
C LEU A 477 10.79 -13.71 16.02
N ASP A 478 10.41 -12.65 16.72
CA ASP A 478 9.32 -12.69 17.69
C ASP A 478 7.98 -13.10 17.02
N GLU A 479 7.70 -12.65 15.79
CA GLU A 479 6.52 -13.07 15.03
C GLU A 479 6.56 -14.55 14.62
N LEU A 480 7.72 -15.03 14.15
CA LEU A 480 7.92 -16.45 13.83
C LEU A 480 7.73 -17.32 15.06
N MET A 481 8.25 -16.90 16.22
CA MET A 481 8.15 -17.61 17.50
C MET A 481 6.72 -17.70 18.04
N VAL A 482 5.90 -16.66 17.83
CA VAL A 482 4.48 -16.66 18.23
C VAL A 482 3.71 -17.79 17.54
N LEU A 483 4.06 -18.14 16.29
CA LEU A 483 3.45 -19.28 15.58
C LEU A 483 3.73 -20.64 16.26
N PHE A 484 4.78 -20.71 17.08
CA PHE A 484 5.18 -21.89 17.86
C PHE A 484 4.77 -21.80 19.35
N ASN A 485 3.88 -20.85 19.71
CA ASN A 485 3.44 -20.58 21.08
C ASN A 485 4.56 -20.18 22.06
N ASP A 486 5.70 -19.67 21.56
CA ASP A 486 6.74 -19.12 22.43
C ASP A 486 6.46 -17.63 22.74
N ARG A 487 6.98 -17.15 23.88
CA ARG A 487 6.83 -15.76 24.28
C ARG A 487 7.79 -14.88 23.48
N ARG A 488 7.33 -13.69 23.12
CA ARG A 488 8.21 -12.62 22.61
C ARG A 488 9.29 -12.28 23.63
N ARG A 489 10.54 -12.15 23.19
CA ARG A 489 11.70 -11.95 24.09
C ARG A 489 12.37 -10.60 23.88
N HIS A 490 12.13 -9.94 22.75
CA HIS A 490 12.99 -8.84 22.30
C HIS A 490 12.34 -7.46 22.37
N SER A 491 11.12 -7.33 22.90
CA SER A 491 10.37 -6.06 22.87
C SER A 491 11.11 -4.89 23.53
N ASN A 492 11.86 -5.13 24.61
CA ASN A 492 12.62 -4.06 25.27
C ASN A 492 13.78 -3.56 24.40
N GLU A 493 14.52 -4.47 23.78
CA GLU A 493 15.64 -4.15 22.87
C GLU A 493 15.12 -3.39 21.64
N ILE A 494 14.01 -3.83 21.05
CA ILE A 494 13.37 -3.15 19.91
C ILE A 494 12.94 -1.72 20.30
N MET A 495 12.36 -1.56 21.49
CA MET A 495 11.93 -0.25 22.00
C MET A 495 13.12 0.70 22.18
N GLU A 496 14.24 0.21 22.71
CA GLU A 496 15.48 0.97 22.85
C GLU A 496 16.05 1.39 21.49
N LEU A 497 16.11 0.47 20.52
CA LEU A 497 16.56 0.76 19.16
C LEU A 497 15.74 1.87 18.51
N TYR A 498 14.41 1.84 18.61
CA TYR A 498 13.58 2.92 18.06
C TYR A 498 13.78 4.26 18.78
N ASN A 499 13.96 4.25 20.10
CA ASN A 499 14.27 5.47 20.85
C ASN A 499 15.61 6.09 20.44
N GLU A 500 16.61 5.28 20.11
CA GLU A 500 17.88 5.73 19.56
C GLU A 500 17.72 6.27 18.14
N LEU A 501 17.00 5.55 17.26
CA LEU A 501 16.76 5.96 15.88
C LEU A 501 16.05 7.30 15.78
N ILE A 502 15.09 7.59 16.68
CA ILE A 502 14.41 8.90 16.77
C ILE A 502 15.42 10.04 17.00
N LYS A 503 16.48 9.79 17.78
CA LYS A 503 17.54 10.77 18.06
C LYS A 503 18.55 10.86 16.93
N LEU A 504 18.93 9.72 16.36
CA LEU A 504 19.95 9.59 15.31
C LEU A 504 19.47 10.12 13.95
N ASP A 505 18.19 9.95 13.64
CA ASP A 505 17.58 10.42 12.39
C ASP A 505 16.26 11.19 12.64
N PRO A 506 16.36 12.45 13.12
CA PRO A 506 15.19 13.26 13.47
C PRO A 506 14.24 13.53 12.30
N VAL A 507 14.76 13.53 11.07
CA VAL A 507 13.97 13.74 9.85
C VAL A 507 12.95 12.61 9.65
N HIS A 508 13.29 11.39 10.05
CA HIS A 508 12.42 10.20 9.99
C HIS A 508 11.86 9.79 11.35
N SER A 509 12.01 10.62 12.38
CA SER A 509 11.50 10.37 13.75
C SER A 509 10.06 9.84 13.78
N ARG A 510 9.18 10.39 12.93
CA ARG A 510 7.79 9.95 12.86
C ARG A 510 7.65 8.48 12.43
N TYR A 511 8.43 8.04 11.44
CA TYR A 511 8.42 6.65 11.01
C TYR A 511 8.76 5.71 12.18
N TYR A 512 9.82 6.02 12.93
CA TYR A 512 10.21 5.20 14.09
C TYR A 512 9.17 5.26 15.23
N MET A 513 8.52 6.41 15.44
CA MET A 513 7.42 6.52 16.40
C MET A 513 6.22 5.65 15.99
N ASP A 514 5.91 5.60 14.68
CA ASP A 514 4.82 4.77 14.15
C ASP A 514 5.13 3.29 14.38
N GLU A 515 6.34 2.83 14.06
CA GLU A 515 6.80 1.45 14.34
C GLU A 515 6.80 1.13 15.85
N ARG A 516 7.26 2.07 16.68
CA ARG A 516 7.20 1.95 18.14
C ARG A 516 5.76 1.84 18.64
N SER A 517 4.81 2.54 18.03
CA SER A 517 3.39 2.47 18.41
C SER A 517 2.80 1.09 18.11
N LEU A 518 3.22 0.47 17.00
CA LEU A 518 2.85 -0.92 16.71
C LEU A 518 3.36 -1.86 17.79
N LEU A 519 4.60 -1.72 18.25
CA LEU A 519 5.13 -2.53 19.35
C LEU A 519 4.34 -2.35 20.66
N ILE A 520 3.94 -1.12 21.00
CA ILE A 520 3.11 -0.84 22.18
C ILE A 520 1.75 -1.56 22.07
N ILE A 521 1.08 -1.45 20.92
CA ILE A 521 -0.22 -2.09 20.71
C ILE A 521 -0.09 -3.61 20.69
N ASP A 522 0.97 -4.13 20.09
CA ASP A 522 1.28 -5.56 20.14
C ASP A 522 1.44 -6.02 21.60
N GLN A 523 2.19 -5.30 22.43
CA GLN A 523 2.33 -5.63 23.86
C GLN A 523 0.98 -5.60 24.60
N VAL A 524 0.15 -4.59 24.35
CA VAL A 524 -1.19 -4.48 24.96
C VAL A 524 -2.11 -5.61 24.50
N THR A 525 -2.02 -6.04 23.24
CA THR A 525 -2.92 -7.04 22.64
C THR A 525 -2.35 -8.46 22.57
N SER A 526 -1.10 -8.67 23.01
CA SER A 526 -0.38 -9.94 22.90
C SER A 526 -0.89 -11.03 23.83
N SER A 527 -1.45 -10.65 24.98
CA SER A 527 -2.04 -11.58 25.92
C SER A 527 -3.33 -11.03 26.49
N ARG A 528 -4.16 -11.96 26.95
CA ARG A 528 -5.40 -11.65 27.64
C ARG A 528 -5.15 -10.79 28.87
N GLU A 529 -4.17 -11.13 29.69
CA GLU A 529 -3.86 -10.45 30.95
C GLU A 529 -3.44 -9.00 30.71
N SER A 530 -2.68 -8.75 29.65
CA SER A 530 -2.26 -7.41 29.24
C SER A 530 -3.46 -6.60 28.79
N MET A 531 -4.26 -7.15 27.88
CA MET A 531 -5.37 -6.40 27.27
C MET A 531 -6.49 -6.09 28.27
N VAL A 532 -6.78 -7.00 29.22
CA VAL A 532 -7.78 -6.78 30.28
C VAL A 532 -7.45 -5.57 31.14
N GLN A 533 -6.17 -5.25 31.35
CA GLN A 533 -5.75 -4.06 32.12
C GLN A 533 -6.18 -2.76 31.46
N HIS A 534 -6.40 -2.79 30.14
CA HIS A 534 -6.88 -1.67 29.34
C HIS A 534 -8.39 -1.71 29.11
N CYS A 535 -9.11 -2.74 29.58
CA CYS A 535 -10.55 -2.85 29.44
C CYS A 535 -11.29 -2.26 30.65
N SER A 536 -12.37 -1.53 30.40
CA SER A 536 -13.23 -0.97 31.44
C SER A 536 -14.69 -0.99 31.03
N PHE A 537 -15.61 -1.00 31.99
CA PHE A 537 -17.04 -0.95 31.74
C PHE A 537 -17.58 0.48 31.79
N TYR A 538 -18.34 0.88 30.78
CA TYR A 538 -19.03 2.17 30.77
C TYR A 538 -20.34 2.12 31.59
N LYS A 539 -20.47 3.00 32.59
CA LYS A 539 -21.66 3.15 33.43
C LYS A 539 -22.86 3.65 32.60
N GLY A 540 -24.03 3.03 32.81
CA GLY A 540 -25.29 3.53 32.24
C GLY A 540 -25.68 2.98 30.86
N SER A 541 -24.88 2.08 30.27
CA SER A 541 -25.32 1.34 29.08
C SER A 541 -26.32 0.24 29.49
N LYS A 542 -27.59 0.35 29.07
CA LYS A 542 -28.44 -0.84 28.94
C LYS A 542 -27.79 -1.75 27.89
N PRO A 543 -27.79 -3.09 28.04
CA PRO A 543 -27.30 -4.00 27.02
C PRO A 543 -28.21 -3.92 25.80
N MET A 544 -27.96 -2.96 24.91
CA MET A 544 -28.50 -3.03 23.57
C MET A 544 -27.70 -4.12 22.86
N SER A 545 -28.34 -5.19 22.45
CA SER A 545 -28.17 -5.67 21.08
C SER A 545 -26.71 -5.82 20.65
N PHE A 546 -26.05 -6.88 21.14
CA PHE A 546 -24.61 -7.17 21.05
C PHE A 546 -23.66 -6.36 21.96
N SER A 547 -24.09 -5.26 22.58
CA SER A 547 -23.23 -4.37 23.38
C SER A 547 -22.75 -4.99 24.68
N SER A 548 -21.52 -5.50 24.64
CA SER A 548 -20.72 -5.48 25.85
C SER A 548 -20.41 -4.02 26.17
N SER A 549 -20.70 -3.58 27.40
CA SER A 549 -20.34 -2.24 27.89
C SER A 549 -18.81 -2.05 28.01
N ILE A 550 -18.01 -2.91 27.37
CA ILE A 550 -16.56 -2.97 27.46
C ILE A 550 -15.98 -1.93 26.51
N CYS A 551 -15.24 -1.00 27.08
CA CYS A 551 -14.40 -0.04 26.41
C CYS A 551 -12.94 -0.49 26.50
N LEU A 552 -12.28 -0.66 25.36
CA LEU A 552 -10.82 -0.75 25.32
C LEU A 552 -10.24 0.68 25.39
N ARG A 553 -9.43 0.95 26.41
CA ARG A 553 -8.84 2.26 26.67
C ARG A 553 -7.35 2.24 26.38
N LEU A 554 -7.00 2.79 25.23
CA LEU A 554 -5.64 2.98 24.73
C LEU A 554 -5.23 4.45 24.78
N SER A 555 -5.80 5.22 25.71
CA SER A 555 -5.51 6.63 25.89
C SER A 555 -4.18 6.88 26.60
N LYS A 556 -3.52 8.00 26.30
CA LYS A 556 -2.24 8.43 26.93
C LYS A 556 -1.08 7.45 26.73
N LEU A 557 -1.07 6.74 25.60
CA LEU A 557 0.00 5.79 25.23
C LEU A 557 1.03 6.38 24.27
N SER A 558 0.89 7.67 23.90
CA SER A 558 1.73 8.36 22.91
C SER A 558 1.72 7.67 21.54
N LEU A 559 0.58 7.06 21.17
CA LEU A 559 0.44 6.34 19.92
C LEU A 559 0.43 7.29 18.74
N THR A 560 1.21 6.98 17.72
CA THR A 560 1.29 7.73 16.47
C THR A 560 0.63 6.98 15.31
N ARG A 561 0.48 5.66 15.45
CA ARG A 561 -0.20 4.76 14.52
C ARG A 561 -0.94 3.65 15.27
N ILE A 562 -2.05 3.16 14.69
CA ILE A 562 -2.77 1.96 15.14
C ILE A 562 -2.39 0.75 14.27
N GLY A 563 -2.38 -0.44 14.86
CA GLY A 563 -2.18 -1.71 14.17
C GLY A 563 -2.79 -2.88 14.94
N PHE A 564 -2.50 -4.10 14.51
CA PHE A 564 -3.04 -5.34 15.10
C PHE A 564 -4.58 -5.38 15.17
N VAL A 565 -5.25 -4.74 14.21
CA VAL A 565 -6.72 -4.61 14.17
C VAL A 565 -7.41 -5.97 14.04
N GLU A 566 -6.72 -6.98 13.51
CA GLU A 566 -7.17 -8.35 13.44
C GLU A 566 -7.43 -8.97 14.82
N ARG A 567 -6.82 -8.44 15.89
CA ARG A 567 -7.08 -8.84 17.29
C ARG A 567 -8.22 -8.06 17.95
N LEU A 568 -8.68 -7.00 17.29
CA LEU A 568 -9.60 -6.00 17.83
C LEU A 568 -10.98 -6.01 17.16
N LEU A 569 -11.26 -6.98 16.27
CA LEU A 569 -12.49 -7.05 15.46
C LEU A 569 -13.79 -7.09 16.29
N TRP A 570 -13.71 -7.51 17.56
CA TRP A 570 -14.84 -7.65 18.49
C TRP A 570 -15.21 -6.35 19.23
N ILE A 571 -14.37 -5.30 19.14
CA ILE A 571 -14.52 -4.07 19.93
C ILE A 571 -15.68 -3.22 19.42
N GLN A 572 -16.47 -2.70 20.37
CA GLN A 572 -17.58 -1.79 20.11
C GLN A 572 -17.35 -0.37 20.66
N MET A 573 -16.53 -0.24 21.71
CA MET A 573 -16.18 1.04 22.32
C MET A 573 -14.66 1.14 22.46
N LEU A 574 -14.07 2.15 21.83
CA LEU A 574 -12.63 2.36 21.77
C LEU A 574 -12.27 3.79 22.17
N ASP A 575 -11.42 3.92 23.18
CA ASP A 575 -10.84 5.19 23.62
C ASP A 575 -9.37 5.29 23.17
N LEU A 576 -9.11 6.17 22.20
CA LEU A 576 -7.80 6.51 21.65
C LEU A 576 -7.40 7.96 21.98
N SER A 577 -8.05 8.58 22.97
CA SER A 577 -7.81 9.97 23.34
C SER A 577 -6.40 10.22 23.86
N HIS A 578 -5.94 11.47 23.77
CA HIS A 578 -4.63 11.89 24.30
C HIS A 578 -3.45 11.07 23.73
N ASN A 579 -3.41 10.94 22.41
CA ASN A 579 -2.32 10.31 21.66
C ASN A 579 -1.79 11.29 20.60
N GLU A 580 -1.02 10.79 19.64
CA GLU A 580 -0.39 11.57 18.57
C GLU A 580 -0.79 11.07 17.16
N LEU A 581 -1.99 10.50 17.05
CA LEU A 581 -2.52 9.94 15.82
C LEU A 581 -2.75 11.05 14.79
N ARG A 582 -2.32 10.81 13.55
CA ARG A 582 -2.60 11.66 12.38
C ARG A 582 -3.55 11.02 11.38
N SER A 583 -3.75 9.70 11.50
CA SER A 583 -4.58 8.84 10.66
C SER A 583 -5.16 7.72 11.51
N ILE A 584 -6.28 7.17 11.07
CA ILE A 584 -6.96 6.02 11.68
C ILE A 584 -7.08 4.83 10.71
N GLU A 585 -6.20 4.78 9.71
CA GLU A 585 -6.10 3.66 8.76
C GLU A 585 -6.00 2.31 9.51
N GLY A 586 -6.75 1.31 9.03
CA GLY A 586 -6.90 -0.01 9.63
C GLY A 586 -8.17 -0.15 10.47
N LEU A 587 -8.69 0.93 11.06
CA LEU A 587 -9.92 0.85 11.88
C LEU A 587 -11.15 0.41 11.08
N GLU A 588 -11.13 0.53 9.73
CA GLU A 588 -12.22 0.05 8.89
C GLU A 588 -12.49 -1.45 9.02
N ALA A 589 -11.55 -2.26 9.53
CA ALA A 589 -11.80 -3.68 9.80
C ALA A 589 -12.74 -3.91 11.01
N MET A 590 -12.89 -2.93 11.90
CA MET A 590 -13.64 -3.04 13.15
C MET A 590 -15.14 -2.75 12.92
N GLN A 591 -15.82 -3.65 12.21
CA GLN A 591 -17.21 -3.47 11.76
C GLN A 591 -18.25 -3.42 12.90
N LEU A 592 -17.86 -3.69 14.13
CA LEU A 592 -18.70 -3.56 15.33
C LEU A 592 -18.52 -2.22 16.06
N LEU A 593 -17.53 -1.42 15.70
CA LEU A 593 -17.17 -0.21 16.43
C LEU A 593 -18.31 0.83 16.39
N ALA A 594 -18.94 1.01 17.55
CA ALA A 594 -20.09 1.90 17.71
C ALA A 594 -19.73 3.24 18.38
N ARG A 595 -18.68 3.26 19.22
CA ARG A 595 -18.26 4.43 19.99
C ARG A 595 -16.75 4.60 19.90
N LEU A 596 -16.30 5.75 19.40
CA LEU A 596 -14.88 6.03 19.18
C LEU A 596 -14.51 7.40 19.74
N ASN A 597 -13.49 7.43 20.61
CA ASN A 597 -12.89 8.67 21.09
C ASN A 597 -11.49 8.85 20.49
N LEU A 598 -11.32 9.90 19.70
CA LEU A 598 -10.06 10.35 19.08
C LEU A 598 -9.66 11.75 19.59
N SER A 599 -10.27 12.24 20.67
CA SER A 599 -9.98 13.57 21.19
C SER A 599 -8.50 13.75 21.56
N ASN A 600 -8.00 14.98 21.49
CA ASN A 600 -6.62 15.29 21.87
C ASN A 600 -5.58 14.46 21.08
N ASN A 601 -5.70 14.44 19.75
CA ASN A 601 -4.76 13.82 18.82
C ASN A 601 -4.14 14.87 17.88
N LYS A 602 -3.59 14.44 16.74
CA LYS A 602 -2.91 15.27 15.72
C LYS A 602 -3.54 15.13 14.34
N ILE A 603 -4.83 14.84 14.28
CA ILE A 603 -5.57 14.67 13.02
C ILE A 603 -5.74 16.04 12.37
N ARG A 604 -5.23 16.22 11.15
CA ARG A 604 -5.14 17.53 10.48
C ARG A 604 -6.20 17.75 9.41
N SER A 605 -6.81 16.67 8.93
CA SER A 605 -7.71 16.69 7.78
C SER A 605 -8.81 15.66 7.96
N PHE A 606 -9.94 15.89 7.28
CA PHE A 606 -11.01 14.90 7.20
C PHE A 606 -10.58 13.66 6.43
N THR A 607 -9.71 13.78 5.43
CA THR A 607 -9.18 12.63 4.67
C THR A 607 -8.52 11.57 5.56
N ALA A 608 -7.90 11.97 6.67
CA ALA A 608 -7.38 11.05 7.67
C ALA A 608 -8.45 10.21 8.39
N LEU A 609 -9.73 10.63 8.32
CA LEU A 609 -10.91 9.96 8.88
C LEU A 609 -11.71 9.16 7.83
N GLU A 610 -11.22 9.06 6.58
CA GLU A 610 -11.90 8.32 5.50
C GLU A 610 -12.29 6.88 5.90
N PRO A 611 -11.46 6.11 6.65
CA PRO A 611 -11.83 4.77 7.11
C PRO A 611 -13.18 4.68 7.84
N LEU A 612 -13.62 5.75 8.52
CA LEU A 612 -14.91 5.76 9.24
C LEU A 612 -16.08 5.48 8.32
N ARG A 613 -16.00 5.84 7.03
CA ARG A 613 -17.07 5.62 6.04
C ARG A 613 -17.45 4.15 5.89
N LEU A 614 -16.50 3.25 6.15
CA LEU A 614 -16.67 1.81 6.07
C LEU A 614 -17.22 1.20 7.36
N ILE A 615 -17.35 1.97 8.45
CA ILE A 615 -17.81 1.51 9.76
C ILE A 615 -19.26 1.97 9.98
N LYS A 616 -20.21 1.26 9.37
CA LYS A 616 -21.64 1.63 9.42
C LYS A 616 -22.29 1.47 10.79
N SER A 617 -21.62 0.78 11.71
CA SER A 617 -22.03 0.62 13.11
C SER A 617 -21.72 1.84 13.98
N LEU A 618 -20.90 2.78 13.52
CA LEU A 618 -20.50 3.94 14.33
C LEU A 618 -21.71 4.83 14.67
N ARG A 619 -21.83 5.21 15.94
CA ARG A 619 -22.90 6.05 16.49
C ARG A 619 -22.36 7.26 17.26
N VAL A 620 -21.25 7.09 17.98
CA VAL A 620 -20.63 8.14 18.80
C VAL A 620 -19.20 8.35 18.32
N LEU A 621 -18.86 9.59 17.99
CA LEU A 621 -17.52 9.99 17.55
C LEU A 621 -17.09 11.26 18.28
N ASP A 622 -15.95 11.21 18.96
CA ASP A 622 -15.30 12.38 19.53
C ASP A 622 -13.97 12.62 18.79
N ILE A 623 -13.87 13.74 18.06
CA ILE A 623 -12.66 14.21 17.36
C ILE A 623 -12.21 15.59 17.89
N SER A 624 -12.66 15.97 19.09
CA SER A 624 -12.33 17.24 19.71
C SER A 624 -10.81 17.42 19.93
N TYR A 625 -10.36 18.67 20.01
CA TYR A 625 -8.96 19.03 20.30
C TYR A 625 -7.96 18.35 19.36
N ASN A 626 -8.27 18.33 18.06
CA ASN A 626 -7.36 17.91 16.99
C ASN A 626 -6.86 19.14 16.19
N GLU A 627 -6.28 18.90 15.03
CA GLU A 627 -5.65 19.92 14.17
C GLU A 627 -6.47 20.16 12.88
N ILE A 628 -7.75 19.75 12.85
CA ILE A 628 -8.59 19.79 11.65
C ILE A 628 -8.89 21.24 11.27
N GLY A 629 -8.58 21.59 10.02
CA GLY A 629 -8.80 22.93 9.47
C GLY A 629 -7.68 23.94 9.75
N LEU A 630 -6.58 23.56 10.43
CA LEU A 630 -5.45 24.46 10.69
C LEU A 630 -4.67 24.84 9.41
N HIS A 631 -4.78 24.03 8.36
CA HIS A 631 -4.11 24.28 7.08
C HIS A 631 -5.15 24.50 5.98
N SER A 632 -4.98 25.58 5.21
CA SER A 632 -5.87 25.92 4.08
C SER A 632 -5.78 24.96 2.90
N ILE A 633 -4.71 24.17 2.83
CA ILE A 633 -4.49 23.16 1.81
C ILE A 633 -4.20 21.83 2.52
N ASP A 634 -5.12 20.89 2.36
CA ASP A 634 -4.83 19.50 2.70
C ASP A 634 -3.95 18.89 1.61
N THR A 635 -2.64 18.79 1.87
CA THR A 635 -1.70 18.15 0.93
C THR A 635 -1.92 16.63 0.82
N THR A 636 -2.68 16.03 1.74
CA THR A 636 -3.07 14.61 1.70
C THR A 636 -4.32 14.37 0.84
N ARG A 637 -4.97 15.44 0.36
CA ARG A 637 -6.15 15.40 -0.52
C ARG A 637 -5.93 14.63 -1.84
N TYR A 638 -4.68 14.50 -2.29
CA TYR A 638 -4.32 13.73 -3.48
C TYR A 638 -4.15 12.22 -3.22
N LEU A 639 -4.15 11.77 -1.96
CA LEU A 639 -4.02 10.36 -1.58
C LEU A 639 -5.37 9.64 -1.50
N CYS A 640 -6.48 10.37 -1.38
CA CYS A 640 -7.82 9.80 -1.41
C CYS A 640 -8.35 9.73 -2.85
N SER A 641 -9.10 8.67 -3.16
CA SER A 641 -9.93 8.60 -4.36
C SER A 641 -11.01 9.68 -4.27
N THR A 642 -10.75 10.85 -4.85
CA THR A 642 -11.70 11.97 -4.78
C THR A 642 -12.92 11.69 -5.67
N PRO A 643 -14.15 11.95 -5.19
CA PRO A 643 -15.33 11.97 -6.06
C PRO A 643 -15.21 13.02 -7.18
N LEU A 644 -14.40 14.07 -6.96
CA LEU A 644 -14.12 15.12 -7.95
C LEU A 644 -13.30 14.66 -9.17
N SER A 645 -12.73 13.44 -9.13
CA SER A 645 -11.98 12.86 -10.25
C SER A 645 -12.80 11.90 -11.12
N GLN A 646 -14.00 11.49 -10.66
CA GLN A 646 -14.94 10.67 -11.40
C GLN A 646 -16.36 11.19 -11.17
N SER A 647 -16.81 12.09 -12.04
CA SER A 647 -18.18 12.59 -12.06
C SER A 647 -19.16 11.45 -12.31
N THR A 648 -20.07 11.14 -11.37
CA THR A 648 -21.38 10.56 -11.71
C THR A 648 -22.42 10.56 -10.57
N GLU A 649 -22.06 10.55 -9.28
CA GLU A 649 -23.07 10.40 -8.21
C GLU A 649 -22.86 11.26 -6.95
N ALA A 650 -21.62 11.56 -6.57
CA ALA A 650 -21.31 12.43 -5.42
C ALA A 650 -21.71 13.90 -5.63
N ASP A 651 -21.58 14.40 -6.87
CA ASP A 651 -21.90 15.79 -7.22
C ASP A 651 -23.38 16.13 -6.97
N ARG A 652 -24.30 15.16 -7.18
CA ARG A 652 -25.75 15.35 -6.92
C ARG A 652 -26.08 15.49 -5.43
N LYS A 653 -25.43 14.72 -4.55
CA LYS A 653 -25.63 14.87 -3.09
C LYS A 653 -25.09 16.22 -2.61
N LEU A 654 -23.94 16.66 -3.11
CA LEU A 654 -23.31 17.93 -2.71
C LEU A 654 -24.17 19.16 -3.08
N GLU A 655 -24.82 19.15 -4.24
CA GLU A 655 -25.70 20.25 -4.69
C GLU A 655 -26.90 20.50 -3.76
N GLU A 656 -27.43 19.47 -3.07
CA GLU A 656 -28.54 19.59 -2.10
C GLU A 656 -28.14 20.33 -0.80
N TYR A 657 -26.83 20.38 -0.50
CA TYR A 657 -26.31 21.04 0.71
C TYR A 657 -25.98 22.52 0.50
N VAL A 658 -25.91 22.99 -0.75
CA VAL A 658 -25.56 24.38 -1.12
C VAL A 658 -26.78 25.31 -0.98
N ASN A 659 -26.69 26.28 -0.06
CA ASN A 659 -27.59 27.46 0.04
C ASN A 659 -26.73 28.74 0.17
N ASP A 660 -27.35 29.93 0.11
CA ASP A 660 -26.66 31.24 0.11
C ASP A 660 -25.63 31.46 1.25
N ASP A 661 -25.74 30.74 2.38
CA ASP A 661 -24.82 30.85 3.54
C ASP A 661 -23.74 29.74 3.65
N ILE A 662 -23.85 28.64 2.90
CA ILE A 662 -22.97 27.46 3.03
C ILE A 662 -22.39 27.11 1.65
N LYS A 663 -21.09 27.39 1.46
CA LYS A 663 -20.36 26.94 0.26
C LYS A 663 -19.89 25.50 0.46
N ALA A 664 -20.37 24.58 -0.39
CA ALA A 664 -19.92 23.18 -0.39
C ALA A 664 -18.40 23.03 -0.57
N SER A 665 -17.72 24.03 -1.14
CA SER A 665 -16.25 24.03 -1.33
C SER A 665 -15.44 23.98 -0.05
N ASP A 666 -16.00 24.43 1.08
CA ASP A 666 -15.20 24.75 2.27
C ASP A 666 -15.04 23.53 3.21
N SER A 667 -15.90 22.51 3.11
CA SER A 667 -15.85 21.30 3.95
C SER A 667 -16.55 20.07 3.35
N TRP A 668 -16.51 19.89 2.03
CA TRP A 668 -17.16 18.74 1.37
C TRP A 668 -16.66 17.39 1.87
N GLU A 669 -15.40 17.30 2.31
CA GLU A 669 -14.81 16.08 2.86
C GLU A 669 -15.59 15.59 4.09
N ALA A 670 -16.04 16.51 4.95
CA ALA A 670 -16.84 16.17 6.13
C ALA A 670 -18.22 15.59 5.74
N ILE A 671 -18.89 16.19 4.74
CA ILE A 671 -20.17 15.68 4.22
C ILE A 671 -19.97 14.28 3.63
N TRP A 672 -18.90 14.10 2.86
CA TRP A 672 -18.58 12.83 2.22
C TRP A 672 -18.28 11.72 3.22
N ILE A 673 -17.63 12.05 4.34
CA ILE A 673 -17.25 11.08 5.37
C ILE A 673 -18.42 10.78 6.29
N PHE A 674 -19.06 11.80 6.85
CA PHE A 674 -20.08 11.63 7.87
C PHE A 674 -21.49 11.40 7.31
N GLY A 675 -21.79 11.88 6.10
CA GLY A 675 -23.14 11.86 5.54
C GLY A 675 -23.71 10.46 5.29
N ASP A 676 -22.85 9.44 5.16
CA ASP A 676 -23.26 8.04 5.04
C ASP A 676 -23.17 7.27 6.37
N LEU A 677 -23.03 7.97 7.52
CA LEU A 677 -22.98 7.40 8.87
C LEU A 677 -24.25 7.73 9.65
N CYS A 678 -24.63 6.83 10.56
CA CYS A 678 -25.78 7.02 11.45
C CYS A 678 -25.34 7.57 12.82
N LEU A 679 -24.49 8.61 12.85
CA LEU A 679 -24.01 9.19 14.10
C LEU A 679 -25.17 9.82 14.89
N THR A 680 -25.21 9.56 16.19
CA THR A 680 -26.13 10.15 17.17
C THR A 680 -25.44 11.21 18.03
N GLN A 681 -24.12 11.12 18.21
CA GLN A 681 -23.29 12.10 18.89
C GLN A 681 -21.99 12.34 18.12
N LEU A 682 -21.63 13.61 17.98
CA LEU A 682 -20.36 14.05 17.38
C LEU A 682 -19.79 15.20 18.21
N ASP A 683 -18.54 15.08 18.63
CA ASP A 683 -17.81 16.15 19.33
C ASP A 683 -16.62 16.59 18.45
N VAL A 684 -16.57 17.88 18.11
CA VAL A 684 -15.58 18.53 17.22
C VAL A 684 -14.89 19.73 17.86
N GLU A 685 -15.29 20.07 19.10
CA GLU A 685 -14.78 21.21 19.87
C GLU A 685 -13.26 21.34 19.80
N GLY A 686 -12.75 22.57 19.63
CA GLY A 686 -11.32 22.85 19.75
C GLY A 686 -10.48 22.54 18.50
N ASN A 687 -11.12 22.13 17.39
CA ASN A 687 -10.50 22.14 16.06
C ASN A 687 -10.52 23.56 15.45
N ALA A 688 -9.67 23.84 14.47
CA ALA A 688 -9.70 25.15 13.80
C ALA A 688 -10.93 25.34 12.88
N ILE A 689 -11.55 24.23 12.47
CA ILE A 689 -12.81 24.24 11.71
C ILE A 689 -14.05 24.44 12.59
N ASP A 690 -13.88 24.37 13.92
CA ASP A 690 -14.93 24.53 14.89
C ASP A 690 -15.56 25.94 14.78
N GLY A 691 -16.87 25.98 14.54
CA GLY A 691 -17.60 27.22 14.30
C GLY A 691 -19.04 26.97 13.86
N GLU A 692 -19.89 27.98 14.06
CA GLU A 692 -21.35 27.89 13.85
C GLU A 692 -21.73 27.43 12.43
N ARG A 693 -20.95 27.83 11.41
CA ARG A 693 -21.16 27.42 10.01
C ARG A 693 -20.93 25.93 9.81
N PHE A 694 -19.86 25.39 10.39
CA PHE A 694 -19.53 23.96 10.28
C PHE A 694 -20.55 23.12 11.04
N GLY A 695 -20.94 23.55 12.26
CA GLY A 695 -21.99 22.88 13.03
C GLY A 695 -23.31 22.77 12.26
N LYS A 696 -23.79 23.85 11.63
CA LYS A 696 -25.01 23.82 10.79
C LYS A 696 -24.88 22.85 9.61
N LEU A 697 -23.71 22.81 8.96
CA LEU A 697 -23.44 21.91 7.84
C LEU A 697 -23.49 20.45 8.28
N VAL A 698 -22.86 20.10 9.41
CA VAL A 698 -22.81 18.74 9.95
C VAL A 698 -24.20 18.27 10.40
N VAL A 699 -24.97 19.11 11.09
CA VAL A 699 -26.35 18.79 11.51
C VAL A 699 -27.24 18.53 10.29
N LYS A 700 -27.05 19.29 9.19
CA LYS A 700 -27.78 19.04 7.94
C LYS A 700 -27.32 17.75 7.26
N ALA A 701 -26.01 17.48 7.25
CA ALA A 701 -25.41 16.32 6.57
C ALA A 701 -25.66 14.99 7.31
N ILE A 702 -25.86 15.02 8.63
CA ILE A 702 -26.09 13.84 9.46
C ILE A 702 -27.47 13.96 10.13
N PRO A 703 -28.55 13.55 9.45
CA PRO A 703 -29.89 13.69 10.00
C PRO A 703 -30.00 13.02 11.37
N THR A 704 -29.41 11.85 11.59
CA THR A 704 -29.52 11.08 12.85
C THR A 704 -28.89 11.73 14.08
N LEU A 705 -28.13 12.82 13.91
CA LEU A 705 -27.40 13.47 14.98
C LEU A 705 -28.35 14.07 16.03
N LYS A 706 -28.17 13.67 17.29
CA LYS A 706 -28.92 14.20 18.45
C LYS A 706 -28.07 15.20 19.25
N TRP A 707 -26.77 14.95 19.32
CA TRP A 707 -25.82 15.72 20.13
C TRP A 707 -24.62 16.20 19.31
N LEU A 708 -24.30 17.49 19.40
CA LEU A 708 -23.09 18.11 18.84
C LEU A 708 -22.40 18.89 19.94
N ASP A 709 -21.14 18.55 20.25
CA ASP A 709 -20.35 19.20 21.32
C ASP A 709 -21.11 19.23 22.67
N GLY A 710 -21.75 18.12 23.01
CA GLY A 710 -22.61 17.98 24.20
C GLY A 710 -23.93 18.75 24.18
N MET A 711 -24.23 19.53 23.14
CA MET A 711 -25.46 20.31 22.99
C MET A 711 -26.51 19.53 22.19
N CYS A 712 -27.78 19.57 22.62
CA CYS A 712 -28.87 18.97 21.85
C CYS A 712 -29.14 19.82 20.60
N VAL A 713 -29.08 19.21 19.42
CA VAL A 713 -29.27 19.89 18.12
C VAL A 713 -30.65 19.66 17.49
N ARG A 714 -31.55 19.01 18.23
CA ARG A 714 -32.93 18.70 17.82
C ARG A 714 -33.93 19.16 18.87
#